data_AF-B8F8X3-F1
#
_entry.id   AF-B8F8X3-F1
#
_cell.length_a   1.000
_cell.length_b   1.000
_cell.length_c   1.000
_cell.angle_alpha   90.00
_cell.angle_beta   90.00
_cell.angle_gamma   90.00
#
_symmetry.space_group_name_H-M   'P 1'
#
loop_
_entity.id
_entity.type
_entity.pdbx_description
1 polymer ?
#
loop_
_entity_poly.entity_id
_entity_poly.type
_entity_poly.pdbx_seq_one_letter_code
_entity_poly.pdbx_strand_id
1 'polypeptide(L)'
;MSEDHRKMRVLLAEDSPLTRQIEVSALKTLGYEHILEAEDGDAAVALLEQGEEVDLIISDWNMPNRGGLELLQWVRKNDRCAGLPFIMATGQGDKAQEQAARDAGATGFIPKPFQARELEEKILEAVGARKKPEKTGKRVPEYTASGKLKLKIAHIQITDHLVLGVARHLIESGVFQPKRFELETQCMGGWNPVRQALEEGTVDGACVLAPIAMDLFAFDVPIRLTLFAHRNGSVMVRSKHGSYKEPWKDFFKGRSFLIPHKMSIHHMLTHQFFSGMGLSAGMITAGRHYDVNLEVVAPVDMPGYLKGNDGTCGFMVAEPLATKTIASGLTDLQFLSSEMWNNHPCCVLAMRRELVDAHEEALLEFHELLVAAGRFIKNRPENSARIAVDFLDPEKTVGLKVPVLKNVLTDPMGIRTDDLYPSKEELDVIQHYMVHDMGIGKLIDLDELVDCRFAEAACGDRQSKALTSPEFSRALAEPRGAKEHDSSRTMLAREGKYLTFALQGQEFGLDILKIREIIGMRPIRAIPQAPSYIKGVINLRDQVIPIMDLRLRFGMEAQDYTERTCIVVLEMESPEKTVFMGVIVDSVSEVKDVLASQIEDTSSFGATIQPDYILGMAKLDNGVKLLLDMEHVLDVII
;
A
#
# COMPACT_ATOMS: atom_id res chain seq x y z
N MET A 1 -7.13 31.60 -10.33
CA MET A 1 -6.84 30.79 -11.53
C MET A 1 -8.16 30.61 -12.26
N SER A 2 -8.24 30.92 -13.57
CA SER A 2 -9.52 31.24 -14.22
C SER A 2 -10.44 30.02 -14.35
N GLU A 3 -11.69 30.18 -13.91
CA GLU A 3 -12.82 29.24 -14.04
C GLU A 3 -13.14 28.80 -15.48
N ASP A 4 -12.52 29.42 -16.49
CA ASP A 4 -12.92 29.35 -17.90
C ASP A 4 -12.61 28.01 -18.59
N HIS A 5 -11.51 27.34 -18.22
CA HIS A 5 -11.10 26.08 -18.85
C HIS A 5 -12.01 24.89 -18.48
N ARG A 6 -12.73 24.96 -17.36
CA ARG A 6 -13.63 23.88 -16.90
C ARG A 6 -14.91 23.77 -17.74
N LYS A 7 -15.22 24.79 -18.56
CA LYS A 7 -16.32 24.78 -19.53
C LYS A 7 -15.96 24.12 -20.86
N MET A 8 -14.69 23.72 -21.05
CA MET A 8 -14.24 23.09 -22.28
C MET A 8 -15.00 21.78 -22.53
N ARG A 9 -15.32 21.54 -23.80
CA ARG A 9 -15.94 20.32 -24.29
C ARG A 9 -14.83 19.35 -24.69
N VAL A 10 -14.67 18.27 -23.92
CA VAL A 10 -13.59 17.29 -24.07
C VAL A 10 -14.10 16.09 -24.85
N LEU A 11 -13.46 15.75 -25.97
CA LEU A 11 -13.66 14.48 -26.65
C LEU A 11 -12.64 13.46 -26.13
N LEU A 12 -13.13 12.40 -25.49
CA LEU A 12 -12.34 11.30 -24.95
C LEU A 12 -12.54 10.04 -25.81
N ALA A 13 -11.48 9.59 -26.48
CA ALA A 13 -11.47 8.35 -27.26
C ALA A 13 -10.67 7.27 -26.53
N GLU A 14 -11.32 6.19 -26.08
CA GLU A 14 -10.72 5.10 -25.30
C GLU A 14 -11.57 3.84 -25.47
N ASP A 15 -10.97 2.71 -25.83
CA ASP A 15 -11.69 1.48 -26.21
C ASP A 15 -12.02 0.61 -25.00
N SER A 16 -11.16 0.59 -23.99
CA SER A 16 -11.40 -0.13 -22.74
C SER A 16 -12.50 0.55 -21.93
N PRO A 17 -13.67 -0.09 -21.72
CA PRO A 17 -14.76 0.53 -20.96
C PRO A 17 -14.35 0.90 -19.53
N LEU A 18 -13.49 0.07 -18.91
CA LEU A 18 -12.96 0.35 -17.58
C LEU A 18 -12.04 1.57 -17.62
N THR A 19 -11.06 1.60 -18.53
CA THR A 19 -10.12 2.74 -18.64
C THR A 19 -10.86 4.03 -18.98
N ARG A 20 -11.85 3.99 -19.88
CA ARG A 20 -12.69 5.14 -20.22
C ARG A 20 -13.44 5.66 -19.01
N GLN A 21 -14.02 4.77 -18.20
CA GLN A 21 -14.70 5.15 -16.96
C GLN A 21 -13.76 5.85 -15.96
N ILE A 22 -12.51 5.39 -15.86
CA ILE A 22 -11.47 6.00 -15.02
C ILE A 22 -11.17 7.42 -15.46
N GLU A 23 -10.93 7.60 -16.75
CA GLU A 23 -10.53 8.88 -17.34
C GLU A 23 -11.68 9.89 -17.30
N VAL A 24 -12.92 9.45 -17.53
CA VAL A 24 -14.13 10.26 -17.33
C VAL A 24 -14.27 10.69 -15.87
N SER A 25 -14.04 9.79 -14.91
CA SER A 25 -14.10 10.12 -13.48
C SER A 25 -13.03 11.14 -13.07
N ALA A 26 -11.83 11.01 -13.62
CA ALA A 26 -10.74 11.97 -13.43
C ALA A 26 -11.11 13.35 -13.97
N LEU A 27 -11.63 13.44 -15.20
CA LEU A 27 -12.13 14.69 -15.79
C LEU A 27 -13.26 15.32 -14.96
N LYS A 28 -14.23 14.53 -14.50
CA LYS A 28 -15.33 15.03 -13.65
C LYS A 28 -14.83 15.59 -12.32
N THR A 29 -13.82 14.96 -11.72
CA THR A 29 -13.21 15.41 -10.47
C THR A 29 -12.50 16.76 -10.64
N LEU A 30 -11.97 17.05 -11.83
CA LEU A 30 -11.39 18.37 -12.18
C LEU A 30 -12.46 19.43 -12.50
N GLY A 31 -13.72 19.05 -12.58
CA GLY A 31 -14.85 19.93 -12.87
C GLY A 31 -15.19 20.09 -14.34
N TYR A 32 -14.75 19.17 -15.22
CA TYR A 32 -15.23 19.14 -16.61
C TYR A 32 -16.64 18.54 -16.69
N GLU A 33 -17.59 19.33 -17.19
CA GLU A 33 -19.01 18.93 -17.27
C GLU A 33 -19.41 18.37 -18.64
N HIS A 34 -18.68 18.72 -19.71
CA HIS A 34 -19.00 18.36 -21.08
C HIS A 34 -17.97 17.39 -21.65
N ILE A 35 -18.22 16.09 -21.48
CA ILE A 35 -17.33 15.01 -21.97
C ILE A 35 -18.08 14.21 -23.02
N LEU A 36 -17.55 14.19 -24.25
CA LEU A 36 -18.00 13.32 -25.34
C LEU A 36 -17.14 12.06 -25.32
N GLU A 37 -17.77 10.90 -25.28
CA GLU A 37 -17.08 9.60 -25.22
C GLU A 37 -17.12 8.92 -26.60
N ALA A 38 -15.96 8.42 -27.05
CA ALA A 38 -15.82 7.60 -28.24
C ALA A 38 -15.11 6.29 -27.89
N GLU A 39 -15.60 5.17 -28.43
CA GLU A 39 -15.01 3.84 -28.19
C GLU A 39 -13.84 3.50 -29.13
N ASP A 40 -13.66 4.29 -30.18
CA ASP A 40 -12.51 4.20 -31.09
C ASP A 40 -12.31 5.51 -31.87
N GLY A 41 -11.29 5.54 -32.75
CA GLY A 41 -11.01 6.71 -33.58
C GLY A 41 -12.07 6.98 -34.66
N ASP A 42 -12.83 5.98 -35.12
CA ASP A 42 -13.89 6.19 -36.12
C ASP A 42 -15.12 6.84 -35.49
N ALA A 43 -15.51 6.41 -34.28
CA ALA A 43 -16.53 7.08 -33.47
C ALA A 43 -16.14 8.52 -33.13
N ALA A 44 -14.87 8.76 -32.78
CA ALA A 44 -14.35 10.11 -32.53
C ALA A 44 -14.46 11.00 -33.78
N VAL A 45 -14.12 10.47 -34.96
CA VAL A 45 -14.25 11.18 -36.24
C VAL A 45 -15.70 11.48 -36.56
N ALA A 46 -16.61 10.53 -36.35
CA ALA A 46 -18.04 10.75 -36.59
C ALA A 46 -18.59 11.91 -35.75
N LEU A 47 -18.19 12.03 -34.47
CA LEU A 47 -18.56 13.15 -33.59
C LEU A 47 -18.02 14.49 -34.11
N LEU A 48 -16.76 14.53 -34.55
CA LEU A 48 -16.14 15.74 -35.12
C LEU A 48 -16.78 16.16 -36.45
N GLU A 49 -17.15 15.21 -37.30
CA GLU A 49 -17.80 15.48 -38.59
C GLU A 49 -19.23 15.98 -38.43
N GLN A 50 -19.98 15.44 -37.46
CA GLN A 50 -21.33 15.90 -37.09
C GLN A 50 -21.35 17.36 -36.60
N GLY A 51 -20.19 17.93 -36.30
CA GLY A 51 -20.03 19.34 -35.94
C GLY A 51 -20.26 19.61 -34.46
N GLU A 52 -20.09 18.61 -33.61
CA GLU A 52 -19.99 18.82 -32.17
C GLU A 52 -18.87 19.83 -31.86
N GLU A 53 -19.15 20.79 -30.98
CA GLU A 53 -18.12 21.71 -30.51
C GLU A 53 -17.19 20.96 -29.55
N VAL A 54 -15.90 20.92 -29.89
CA VAL A 54 -14.86 20.25 -29.12
C VAL A 54 -13.70 21.22 -28.96
N ASP A 55 -13.23 21.39 -27.73
CA ASP A 55 -12.12 22.30 -27.39
C ASP A 55 -10.80 21.53 -27.13
N LEU A 56 -10.90 20.24 -26.79
CA LEU A 56 -9.77 19.37 -26.45
C LEU A 56 -10.10 17.94 -26.85
N ILE A 57 -9.13 17.25 -27.47
CA ILE A 57 -9.18 15.81 -27.72
C ILE A 57 -8.18 15.11 -26.80
N ILE A 58 -8.65 14.10 -26.08
CA ILE A 58 -7.82 13.11 -25.38
C ILE A 58 -8.08 11.77 -26.05
N SER A 59 -7.03 11.10 -26.51
CA SER A 59 -7.17 9.83 -27.23
C SER A 59 -6.20 8.81 -26.70
N ASP A 60 -6.67 7.59 -26.47
CA ASP A 60 -5.81 6.43 -26.38
C ASP A 60 -5.05 6.20 -27.69
N TRP A 61 -3.87 5.61 -27.57
CA TRP A 61 -3.07 5.17 -28.69
C TRP A 61 -3.63 3.91 -29.37
N ASN A 62 -4.00 2.89 -28.60
CA ASN A 62 -4.32 1.54 -29.08
C ASN A 62 -5.83 1.29 -29.06
N MET A 63 -6.55 1.82 -30.03
CA MET A 63 -7.98 1.54 -30.22
C MET A 63 -8.20 0.58 -31.40
N PRO A 64 -9.29 -0.22 -31.42
CA PRO A 64 -9.70 -0.97 -32.59
C PRO A 64 -10.10 -0.04 -33.74
N ASN A 65 -10.24 -0.58 -34.94
CA ASN A 65 -10.58 0.16 -36.16
C ASN A 65 -9.56 1.26 -36.49
N ARG A 66 -9.76 2.48 -36.00
CA ARG A 66 -8.84 3.60 -36.14
C ARG A 66 -8.14 3.88 -34.82
N GLY A 67 -6.82 3.69 -34.81
CA GLY A 67 -5.98 3.95 -33.64
C GLY A 67 -5.79 5.45 -33.36
N GLY A 68 -5.23 5.79 -32.19
CA GLY A 68 -5.01 7.17 -31.78
C GLY A 68 -4.09 7.96 -32.71
N LEU A 69 -3.02 7.33 -33.21
CA LEU A 69 -2.11 7.97 -34.15
C LEU A 69 -2.81 8.32 -35.48
N GLU A 70 -3.67 7.43 -35.98
CA GLU A 70 -4.43 7.64 -37.20
C GLU A 70 -5.50 8.72 -37.01
N LEU A 71 -6.16 8.74 -35.85
CA LEU A 71 -7.06 9.81 -35.43
C LEU A 71 -6.34 11.16 -35.41
N LEU A 72 -5.17 11.25 -34.76
CA LEU A 72 -4.35 12.47 -34.70
C LEU A 72 -3.97 12.95 -36.11
N GLN A 73 -3.49 12.05 -36.97
CA GLN A 73 -3.15 12.39 -38.35
C GLN A 73 -4.36 12.88 -39.14
N TRP A 74 -5.54 12.30 -38.91
CA TRP A 74 -6.78 12.76 -39.52
C TRP A 74 -7.17 14.16 -39.03
N VAL A 75 -7.13 14.39 -37.71
CA VAL A 75 -7.43 15.70 -37.09
C VAL A 75 -6.53 16.78 -37.68
N ARG A 76 -5.22 16.54 -37.78
CA ARG A 76 -4.25 17.51 -38.33
C ARG A 76 -4.42 17.79 -39.82
N LYS A 77 -5.09 16.91 -40.58
CA LYS A 77 -5.40 17.11 -42.01
C LYS A 77 -6.74 17.80 -42.25
N ASN A 78 -7.58 17.98 -41.23
CA ASN A 78 -8.92 18.54 -41.36
C ASN A 78 -8.93 20.00 -40.86
N ASP A 79 -9.18 20.95 -41.77
CA ASP A 79 -9.13 22.39 -41.48
C ASP A 79 -10.04 22.83 -40.31
N ARG A 80 -11.13 22.09 -40.03
CA ARG A 80 -12.06 22.42 -38.93
C ARG A 80 -11.47 22.11 -37.55
N CYS A 81 -10.60 21.12 -37.43
CA CYS A 81 -10.08 20.64 -36.15
C CYS A 81 -8.54 20.54 -36.07
N ALA A 82 -7.82 20.92 -37.13
CA ALA A 82 -6.36 20.86 -37.19
C ALA A 82 -5.68 21.61 -36.03
N GLY A 83 -6.28 22.71 -35.57
CA GLY A 83 -5.79 23.52 -34.46
C GLY A 83 -6.16 23.04 -33.06
N LEU A 84 -6.99 21.99 -32.92
CA LEU A 84 -7.43 21.55 -31.60
C LEU A 84 -6.26 20.98 -30.79
N PRO A 85 -6.13 21.36 -29.50
CA PRO A 85 -5.29 20.65 -28.55
C PRO A 85 -5.58 19.16 -28.58
N PHE A 86 -4.53 18.36 -28.77
CA PHE A 86 -4.62 16.90 -28.83
C PHE A 86 -3.64 16.31 -27.82
N ILE A 87 -4.17 15.63 -26.81
CA ILE A 87 -3.38 14.90 -25.80
C ILE A 87 -3.46 13.42 -26.12
N MET A 88 -2.31 12.80 -26.37
CA MET A 88 -2.20 11.37 -26.59
C MET A 88 -2.01 10.64 -25.25
N ALA A 89 -2.92 9.75 -24.90
CA ALA A 89 -2.74 8.80 -23.80
C ALA A 89 -1.99 7.56 -24.32
N THR A 90 -0.80 7.27 -23.78
CA THR A 90 0.06 6.16 -24.24
C THR A 90 0.26 5.12 -23.15
N GLY A 91 0.60 3.88 -23.54
CA GLY A 91 0.97 2.84 -22.59
C GLY A 91 2.26 3.19 -21.84
N GLN A 92 2.42 2.67 -20.62
CA GLN A 92 3.62 2.91 -19.80
C GLN A 92 4.89 2.45 -20.52
N GLY A 93 5.92 3.29 -20.49
CA GLY A 93 7.25 2.94 -20.98
C GLY A 93 7.45 3.14 -22.49
N ASP A 94 6.42 3.44 -23.27
CA ASP A 94 6.51 3.45 -24.73
C ASP A 94 6.99 4.79 -25.31
N LYS A 95 8.29 5.08 -25.12
CA LYS A 95 8.92 6.30 -25.65
C LYS A 95 8.83 6.41 -27.18
N ALA A 96 8.71 5.29 -27.89
CA ALA A 96 8.57 5.29 -29.35
C ALA A 96 7.20 5.82 -29.77
N GLN A 97 6.12 5.39 -29.08
CA GLN A 97 4.77 5.96 -29.26
C GLN A 97 4.77 7.46 -28.94
N GLU A 98 5.39 7.87 -27.82
CA GLU A 98 5.45 9.28 -27.46
C GLU A 98 6.16 10.13 -28.53
N GLN A 99 7.26 9.63 -29.12
CA GLN A 99 7.98 10.32 -30.18
C GLN A 99 7.14 10.40 -31.46
N ALA A 100 6.50 9.31 -31.86
CA ALA A 100 5.62 9.30 -33.03
C ALA A 100 4.40 10.22 -32.85
N ALA A 101 3.82 10.31 -31.65
CA ALA A 101 2.77 11.28 -31.33
C ALA A 101 3.25 12.72 -31.52
N ARG A 102 4.46 13.04 -31.03
CA ARG A 102 5.07 14.36 -31.20
C ARG A 102 5.26 14.70 -32.68
N ASP A 103 5.82 13.78 -33.44
CA ASP A 103 6.10 13.99 -34.86
C ASP A 103 4.81 14.16 -35.69
N ALA A 104 3.72 13.51 -35.27
CA ALA A 104 2.38 13.68 -35.85
C ALA A 104 1.64 14.95 -35.39
N GLY A 105 2.26 15.77 -34.51
CA GLY A 105 1.72 17.06 -34.08
C GLY A 105 0.80 16.99 -32.86
N ALA A 106 0.93 15.98 -31.99
CA ALA A 106 0.25 15.98 -30.70
C ALA A 106 0.69 17.19 -29.85
N THR A 107 -0.27 17.84 -29.18
CA THR A 107 -0.02 18.99 -28.31
C THR A 107 0.58 18.54 -26.98
N GLY A 108 0.11 17.41 -26.46
CA GLY A 108 0.55 16.80 -25.22
C GLY A 108 0.53 15.28 -25.30
N PHE A 109 1.12 14.65 -24.30
CA PHE A 109 1.08 13.21 -24.10
C PHE A 109 1.02 12.93 -22.61
N ILE A 110 0.37 11.83 -22.25
CA ILE A 110 0.19 11.41 -20.86
C ILE A 110 0.28 9.88 -20.78
N PRO A 111 1.17 9.32 -19.92
CA PRO A 111 1.26 7.88 -19.76
C PRO A 111 0.08 7.36 -18.93
N LYS A 112 -0.58 6.29 -19.38
CA LYS A 112 -1.65 5.61 -18.64
C LYS A 112 -1.09 4.67 -17.56
N PRO A 113 -1.81 4.39 -16.45
CA PRO A 113 -2.90 5.21 -15.93
C PRO A 113 -2.34 6.54 -15.41
N PHE A 114 -3.20 7.55 -15.38
CA PHE A 114 -2.89 8.87 -14.84
C PHE A 114 -3.96 9.31 -13.85
N GLN A 115 -3.58 10.12 -12.87
CA GLN A 115 -4.52 10.70 -11.92
C GLN A 115 -5.11 12.01 -12.44
N ALA A 116 -6.21 12.45 -11.82
CA ALA A 116 -6.86 13.74 -12.12
C ALA A 116 -5.85 14.89 -12.14
N ARG A 117 -4.97 14.98 -11.14
CA ARG A 117 -3.94 16.03 -11.10
C ARG A 117 -2.98 15.98 -12.29
N GLU A 118 -2.49 14.80 -12.65
CA GLU A 118 -1.57 14.63 -13.81
C GLU A 118 -2.25 15.05 -15.10
N LEU A 119 -3.52 14.66 -15.26
CA LEU A 119 -4.33 15.06 -16.41
C LEU A 119 -4.54 16.57 -16.46
N GLU A 120 -4.87 17.20 -15.33
CA GLU A 120 -5.03 18.66 -15.23
C GLU A 120 -3.76 19.39 -15.69
N GLU A 121 -2.58 18.94 -15.23
CA GLU A 121 -1.32 19.54 -15.64
C GLU A 121 -1.10 19.46 -17.15
N LYS A 122 -1.38 18.30 -17.77
CA LYS A 122 -1.24 18.12 -19.22
C LYS A 122 -2.27 18.91 -20.01
N ILE A 123 -3.50 19.04 -19.51
CA ILE A 123 -4.51 19.90 -20.14
C ILE A 123 -4.06 21.35 -20.11
N LEU A 124 -3.62 21.86 -18.95
CA LEU A 124 -3.16 23.24 -18.80
C LEU A 124 -1.92 23.53 -19.66
N GLU A 125 -1.00 22.58 -19.80
CA GLU A 125 0.12 22.67 -20.75
C GLU A 125 -0.38 22.73 -22.20
N ALA A 126 -1.31 21.84 -22.58
CA ALA A 126 -1.79 21.74 -23.95
C ALA A 126 -2.58 22.96 -24.41
N VAL A 127 -3.35 23.58 -23.51
CA VAL A 127 -4.12 24.81 -23.81
C VAL A 127 -3.30 26.10 -23.63
N GLY A 128 -2.00 25.99 -23.33
CA GLY A 128 -1.10 27.15 -23.17
C GLY A 128 -1.31 27.94 -21.87
N ALA A 129 -2.11 27.43 -20.93
CA ALA A 129 -2.34 28.03 -19.62
C ALA A 129 -1.18 27.82 -18.64
N ARG A 130 -0.28 26.87 -18.92
CA ARG A 130 0.96 26.60 -18.17
C ARG A 130 2.14 26.44 -19.13
N LYS A 131 3.27 27.08 -18.84
CA LYS A 131 4.51 26.85 -19.59
C LYS A 131 5.12 25.51 -19.18
N LYS A 132 5.52 24.71 -20.17
CA LYS A 132 6.26 23.47 -19.96
C LYS A 132 7.62 23.78 -19.30
N PRO A 133 8.04 23.05 -18.26
CA PRO A 133 9.38 23.22 -17.70
C PRO A 133 10.43 22.95 -18.79
N GLU A 134 11.49 23.77 -18.83
CA GLU A 134 12.61 23.56 -19.76
C GLU A 134 13.28 22.21 -19.45
N LYS A 135 13.37 21.33 -20.45
CA LYS A 135 14.08 20.05 -20.36
C LYS A 135 15.59 20.30 -20.34
N THR A 136 16.14 20.70 -19.21
CA THR A 136 17.58 20.65 -19.01
C THR A 136 17.91 19.25 -18.50
N GLY A 137 18.23 18.31 -19.40
CA GLY A 137 18.57 16.93 -19.02
C GLY A 137 19.74 16.77 -18.03
N LYS A 138 20.36 17.86 -17.59
CA LYS A 138 21.29 17.96 -16.47
C LYS A 138 20.67 18.82 -15.36
N ARG A 139 20.51 18.26 -14.17
CA ARG A 139 20.10 19.02 -12.99
C ARG A 139 21.29 19.81 -12.42
N VAL A 140 21.05 21.03 -11.97
CA VAL A 140 22.00 21.79 -11.15
C VAL A 140 21.71 21.45 -9.68
N PRO A 141 22.67 20.89 -8.92
CA PRO A 141 22.47 20.60 -7.51
C PRO A 141 22.12 21.87 -6.72
N GLU A 142 21.13 21.75 -5.85
CA GLU A 142 20.68 22.85 -5.00
C GLU A 142 21.35 22.78 -3.63
N TYR A 143 21.59 23.94 -3.01
CA TYR A 143 22.23 24.01 -1.70
C TYR A 143 21.40 24.85 -0.74
N THR A 144 21.51 24.53 0.55
CA THR A 144 20.99 25.36 1.63
C THR A 144 21.86 26.60 1.82
N ALA A 145 21.36 27.60 2.56
CA ALA A 145 22.16 28.76 2.95
C ALA A 145 23.41 28.38 3.78
N SER A 146 23.39 27.23 4.46
CA SER A 146 24.52 26.70 5.22
C SER A 146 25.49 25.86 4.37
N GLY A 147 25.26 25.74 3.07
CA GLY A 147 26.12 25.00 2.13
C GLY A 147 25.89 23.49 2.09
N LYS A 148 24.80 22.98 2.69
CA LYS A 148 24.44 21.56 2.60
C LYS A 148 23.77 21.29 1.25
N LEU A 149 24.04 20.13 0.68
CA LEU A 149 23.37 19.65 -0.54
C LEU A 149 21.88 19.38 -0.24
N LYS A 150 20.96 19.96 -1.00
CA LYS A 150 19.55 19.57 -0.91
C LYS A 150 19.34 18.28 -1.69
N LEU A 151 18.76 17.28 -1.04
CA LEU A 151 18.41 16.00 -1.63
C LEU A 151 16.89 15.88 -1.66
N LYS A 152 16.32 16.01 -2.86
CA LYS A 152 14.90 15.82 -3.12
C LYS A 152 14.65 14.39 -3.59
N ILE A 153 14.03 13.56 -2.74
CA ILE A 153 13.83 12.13 -3.01
C ILE A 153 12.35 11.84 -3.20
N ALA A 154 11.98 11.36 -4.40
CA ALA A 154 10.61 10.94 -4.69
C ALA A 154 10.30 9.56 -4.08
N HIS A 155 9.05 9.37 -3.67
CA HIS A 155 8.52 8.08 -3.22
C HIS A 155 7.00 8.01 -3.44
N ILE A 156 6.43 6.81 -3.29
CA ILE A 156 4.98 6.62 -3.17
C ILE A 156 4.60 5.99 -1.82
N GLN A 157 3.30 5.74 -1.62
CA GLN A 157 2.65 5.35 -0.37
C GLN A 157 2.66 3.82 -0.12
N ILE A 158 3.86 3.22 -0.06
CA ILE A 158 4.06 1.78 0.18
C ILE A 158 5.19 1.53 1.19
N THR A 159 5.16 0.39 1.90
CA THR A 159 6.16 0.03 2.91
C THR A 159 7.56 -0.16 2.34
N ASP A 160 7.67 -0.46 1.05
CA ASP A 160 8.94 -0.59 0.30
C ASP A 160 9.84 0.64 0.43
N HIS A 161 9.25 1.80 0.72
CA HIS A 161 9.93 3.08 0.84
C HIS A 161 10.10 3.54 2.29
N LEU A 162 9.74 2.70 3.27
CA LEU A 162 9.73 3.09 4.69
C LEU A 162 11.12 3.42 5.22
N VAL A 163 12.19 2.90 4.62
CA VAL A 163 13.57 3.30 4.95
C VAL A 163 13.78 4.81 4.79
N LEU A 164 13.18 5.43 3.76
CA LEU A 164 13.20 6.88 3.56
C LEU A 164 12.37 7.62 4.62
N GLY A 165 11.20 7.06 4.97
CA GLY A 165 10.33 7.64 6.00
C GLY A 165 10.94 7.63 7.39
N VAL A 166 11.60 6.53 7.76
CA VAL A 166 12.35 6.43 9.01
C VAL A 166 13.55 7.36 8.99
N ALA A 167 14.30 7.44 7.88
CA ALA A 167 15.40 8.39 7.76
C ALA A 167 14.94 9.84 7.95
N ARG A 168 13.82 10.23 7.33
CA ARG A 168 13.20 11.55 7.52
C ARG A 168 12.81 11.78 8.99
N HIS A 169 12.15 10.80 9.61
CA HIS A 169 11.76 10.89 11.02
C HIS A 169 12.95 11.06 11.96
N LEU A 170 14.06 10.34 11.72
CA LEU A 170 15.28 10.48 12.52
C LEU A 170 15.90 11.88 12.40
N ILE A 171 15.78 12.52 11.23
CA ILE A 171 16.21 13.90 11.02
C ILE A 171 15.29 14.89 11.73
N GLU A 172 13.98 14.78 11.53
CA GLU A 172 12.97 15.69 12.10
C GLU A 172 12.92 15.64 13.62
N SER A 173 13.13 14.46 14.20
CA SER A 173 13.22 14.26 15.67
C SER A 173 14.55 14.73 16.27
N GLY A 174 15.52 15.13 15.44
CA GLY A 174 16.85 15.57 15.87
C GLY A 174 17.78 14.43 16.30
N VAL A 175 17.36 13.16 16.15
CA VAL A 175 18.17 11.97 16.44
C VAL A 175 19.36 11.86 15.51
N PHE A 176 19.18 12.24 14.25
CA PHE A 176 20.24 12.35 13.26
C PHE A 176 20.30 13.78 12.74
N GLN A 177 21.50 14.36 12.67
CA GLN A 177 21.70 15.71 12.13
C GLN A 177 22.66 15.62 10.95
N PRO A 178 22.14 15.59 9.71
CA PRO A 178 22.96 15.51 8.52
C PRO A 178 23.95 16.68 8.47
N LYS A 179 25.23 16.39 8.20
CA LYS A 179 26.28 17.41 8.11
C LYS A 179 26.42 17.93 6.69
N ARG A 180 26.23 17.07 5.69
CA ARG A 180 26.51 17.36 4.28
C ARG A 180 25.27 17.61 3.43
N PHE A 181 24.09 17.14 3.87
CA PHE A 181 22.85 17.27 3.11
C PHE A 181 21.67 17.80 3.92
N GLU A 182 20.60 18.18 3.23
CA GLU A 182 19.26 18.43 3.75
C GLU A 182 18.29 17.54 2.94
N LEU A 183 17.40 16.82 3.62
CA LEU A 183 16.49 15.88 2.97
C LEU A 183 15.11 16.49 2.77
N GLU A 184 14.62 16.45 1.53
CA GLU A 184 13.24 16.73 1.17
C GLU A 184 12.63 15.48 0.53
N THR A 185 11.51 14.99 1.06
CA THR A 185 10.80 13.84 0.48
C THR A 185 9.58 14.30 -0.30
N GLN A 186 9.39 13.78 -1.52
CA GLN A 186 8.23 14.10 -2.35
C GLN A 186 7.37 12.87 -2.57
N CYS A 187 6.23 12.81 -1.87
CA CYS A 187 5.25 11.74 -2.03
C CYS A 187 4.44 11.96 -3.32
N MET A 188 4.40 10.95 -4.19
CA MET A 188 3.72 11.00 -5.48
C MET A 188 2.57 9.99 -5.55
N GLY A 189 1.61 10.26 -6.44
CA GLY A 189 0.39 9.45 -6.58
C GLY A 189 0.62 8.04 -7.15
N GLY A 190 1.71 7.83 -7.90
CA GLY A 190 2.03 6.56 -8.52
C GLY A 190 3.38 6.56 -9.22
N TRP A 191 3.66 5.52 -9.98
CA TRP A 191 4.95 5.29 -10.60
C TRP A 191 5.24 6.20 -11.81
N ASN A 192 4.21 6.59 -12.57
CA ASN A 192 4.36 7.48 -13.73
C ASN A 192 4.92 8.85 -13.33
N PRO A 193 4.39 9.55 -12.30
CA PRO A 193 5.00 10.76 -11.77
C PRO A 193 6.45 10.60 -11.31
N VAL A 194 6.77 9.48 -10.62
CA VAL A 194 8.14 9.21 -10.14
C VAL A 194 9.10 9.07 -11.31
N ARG A 195 8.70 8.30 -12.33
CA ARG A 195 9.45 8.13 -13.57
C ARG A 195 9.69 9.46 -14.27
N GLN A 196 8.64 10.25 -14.45
CA GLN A 196 8.73 11.56 -15.08
C GLN A 196 9.65 12.51 -14.30
N ALA A 197 9.57 12.53 -12.98
CA ALA A 197 10.39 13.38 -12.15
C ALA A 197 11.89 13.05 -12.25
N LEU A 198 12.25 11.76 -12.29
CA LEU A 198 13.61 11.31 -12.54
C LEU A 198 14.08 11.67 -13.95
N GLU A 199 13.24 11.48 -14.96
CA GLU A 199 13.55 11.78 -16.36
C GLU A 199 13.79 13.28 -16.59
N GLU A 200 12.92 14.13 -16.04
CA GLU A 200 12.98 15.59 -16.15
C GLU A 200 14.01 16.22 -15.20
N GLY A 201 14.56 15.45 -14.25
CA GLY A 201 15.51 15.94 -13.26
C GLY A 201 14.88 16.92 -12.26
N THR A 202 13.60 16.78 -11.96
CA THR A 202 12.91 17.59 -10.93
C THR A 202 13.14 17.07 -9.51
N VAL A 203 13.70 15.85 -9.38
CA VAL A 203 14.14 15.20 -8.14
C VAL A 203 15.58 14.68 -8.27
N ASP A 204 16.27 14.54 -7.15
CA ASP A 204 17.69 14.15 -7.05
C ASP A 204 17.85 12.63 -7.04
N GLY A 205 16.79 11.96 -6.59
CA GLY A 205 16.64 10.53 -6.68
C GLY A 205 15.21 10.12 -6.36
N ALA A 206 14.96 8.81 -6.39
CA ALA A 206 13.69 8.24 -6.02
C ALA A 206 13.85 6.83 -5.47
N CYS A 207 12.99 6.47 -4.53
CA CYS A 207 12.64 5.08 -4.32
C CYS A 207 11.68 4.65 -5.44
N VAL A 208 12.14 3.75 -6.31
CA VAL A 208 11.43 3.39 -7.55
C VAL A 208 11.60 1.90 -7.84
N LEU A 209 10.65 1.29 -8.57
CA LEU A 209 10.76 -0.09 -9.04
C LEU A 209 12.05 -0.29 -9.86
N ALA A 210 12.81 -1.36 -9.56
CA ALA A 210 14.02 -1.73 -10.29
C ALA A 210 13.81 -1.76 -11.82
N PRO A 211 12.74 -2.42 -12.35
CA PRO A 211 12.48 -2.38 -13.79
C PRO A 211 12.24 -0.98 -14.38
N ILE A 212 11.68 -0.03 -13.63
CA ILE A 212 11.54 1.36 -14.09
C ILE A 212 12.91 2.03 -14.16
N ALA A 213 13.77 1.84 -13.16
CA ALA A 213 15.13 2.37 -13.20
C ALA A 213 15.92 1.80 -14.39
N MET A 214 15.80 0.48 -14.65
CA MET A 214 16.41 -0.16 -15.81
C MET A 214 15.86 0.39 -17.14
N ASP A 215 14.54 0.59 -17.25
CA ASP A 215 13.90 1.20 -18.43
C ASP A 215 14.38 2.64 -18.67
N LEU A 216 14.40 3.47 -17.62
CA LEU A 216 14.90 4.85 -17.69
C LEU A 216 16.35 4.89 -18.19
N PHE A 217 17.20 4.02 -17.64
CA PHE A 217 18.60 3.91 -18.06
C PHE A 217 18.74 3.45 -19.51
N ALA A 218 17.95 2.46 -19.95
CA ALA A 218 17.91 1.99 -21.34
C ALA A 218 17.51 3.07 -22.36
N PHE A 219 16.96 4.19 -21.89
CA PHE A 219 16.61 5.37 -22.67
C PHE A 219 17.41 6.61 -22.26
N ASP A 220 18.66 6.41 -21.86
CA ASP A 220 19.69 7.43 -21.64
C ASP A 220 19.34 8.48 -20.57
N VAL A 221 18.43 8.15 -19.65
CA VAL A 221 18.20 9.00 -18.48
C VAL A 221 19.40 8.86 -17.54
N PRO A 222 20.10 9.95 -17.18
CA PRO A 222 21.36 9.86 -16.45
C PRO A 222 21.11 9.60 -14.96
N ILE A 223 20.84 8.33 -14.64
CA ILE A 223 20.67 7.84 -13.27
C ILE A 223 21.67 6.71 -12.97
N ARG A 224 21.89 6.45 -11.68
CA ARG A 224 22.56 5.27 -11.15
C ARG A 224 21.67 4.62 -10.10
N LEU A 225 21.69 3.30 -10.02
CA LEU A 225 21.11 2.54 -8.93
C LEU A 225 22.17 2.38 -7.84
N THR A 226 21.93 2.92 -6.65
CA THR A 226 22.95 3.01 -5.60
C THR A 226 22.65 2.18 -4.35
N LEU A 227 21.39 1.78 -4.16
CA LEU A 227 20.96 0.95 -3.03
C LEU A 227 19.67 0.20 -3.40
N PHE A 228 19.41 -0.96 -2.80
CA PHE A 228 18.04 -1.49 -2.74
C PHE A 228 17.25 -0.75 -1.67
N ALA A 229 15.94 -0.61 -1.87
CA ALA A 229 15.08 0.02 -0.86
C ALA A 229 14.54 -1.00 0.16
N HIS A 230 14.38 -2.25 -0.27
CA HIS A 230 13.91 -3.39 0.52
C HIS A 230 14.09 -4.71 -0.28
N ARG A 231 13.74 -5.83 0.35
CA ARG A 231 13.48 -7.12 -0.27
C ARG A 231 12.07 -7.63 0.11
N ASN A 232 11.48 -8.52 -0.68
CA ASN A 232 10.11 -9.04 -0.48
C ASN A 232 9.05 -7.92 -0.33
N GLY A 233 7.90 -8.20 0.31
CA GLY A 233 6.93 -7.17 0.69
C GLY A 233 5.78 -6.93 -0.29
N SER A 234 5.63 -7.78 -1.31
CA SER A 234 4.50 -7.73 -2.24
C SER A 234 3.56 -8.91 -1.99
N VAL A 235 2.27 -8.69 -2.24
CA VAL A 235 1.22 -9.68 -2.00
C VAL A 235 0.31 -9.76 -3.20
N MET A 236 -0.02 -10.99 -3.60
CA MET A 236 -1.08 -11.26 -4.55
C MET A 236 -2.38 -11.58 -3.80
N VAL A 237 -3.46 -10.89 -4.15
CA VAL A 237 -4.78 -11.09 -3.57
C VAL A 237 -5.82 -11.42 -4.63
N ARG A 238 -6.78 -12.27 -4.26
CA ARG A 238 -7.90 -12.68 -5.10
C ARG A 238 -9.19 -12.02 -4.61
N SER A 239 -10.01 -11.55 -5.53
CA SER A 239 -11.37 -11.07 -5.21
C SER A 239 -12.22 -12.19 -4.61
N LYS A 240 -13.03 -11.88 -3.58
CA LYS A 240 -14.09 -12.79 -3.12
C LYS A 240 -15.32 -12.80 -4.03
N HIS A 241 -15.39 -11.88 -5.00
CA HIS A 241 -16.49 -11.82 -5.95
C HIS A 241 -16.39 -12.96 -6.99
N GLY A 242 -17.46 -13.76 -7.07
CA GLY A 242 -17.57 -14.89 -7.99
C GLY A 242 -17.17 -16.23 -7.38
N SER A 243 -17.52 -17.32 -8.07
CA SER A 243 -17.27 -18.69 -7.59
C SER A 243 -15.81 -19.09 -7.84
N TYR A 244 -15.04 -19.24 -6.76
CA TYR A 244 -13.71 -19.84 -6.77
C TYR A 244 -13.83 -21.32 -6.38
N LYS A 245 -13.70 -22.22 -7.36
CA LYS A 245 -13.78 -23.68 -7.20
C LYS A 245 -12.95 -24.38 -8.28
N GLU A 246 -12.69 -25.67 -8.11
CA GLU A 246 -11.97 -26.44 -9.11
C GLU A 246 -12.77 -26.59 -10.43
N PRO A 247 -12.10 -26.45 -11.60
CA PRO A 247 -10.69 -26.08 -11.76
C PRO A 247 -10.47 -24.56 -11.57
N TRP A 248 -9.57 -24.19 -10.63
CA TRP A 248 -9.39 -22.80 -10.16
C TRP A 248 -9.11 -21.78 -11.25
N LYS A 249 -8.46 -22.20 -12.35
CA LYS A 249 -8.14 -21.36 -13.50
C LYS A 249 -9.36 -20.69 -14.14
N ASP A 250 -10.53 -21.32 -14.06
CA ASP A 250 -11.76 -20.78 -14.66
C ASP A 250 -12.27 -19.54 -13.92
N PHE A 251 -11.83 -19.31 -12.68
CA PHE A 251 -12.11 -18.07 -11.97
C PHE A 251 -11.44 -16.86 -12.64
N PHE A 252 -10.24 -17.03 -13.19
CA PHE A 252 -9.43 -15.93 -13.73
C PHE A 252 -9.71 -15.64 -15.20
N LYS A 253 -10.18 -16.63 -15.96
CA LYS A 253 -10.40 -16.50 -17.41
C LYS A 253 -11.39 -15.39 -17.77
N GLY A 254 -11.02 -14.57 -18.75
CA GLY A 254 -11.82 -13.47 -19.27
C GLY A 254 -11.99 -12.30 -18.28
N ARG A 255 -11.27 -12.30 -17.17
CA ARG A 255 -11.33 -11.26 -16.14
C ARG A 255 -10.07 -10.41 -16.12
N SER A 256 -10.19 -9.23 -15.52
CA SER A 256 -9.10 -8.30 -15.35
C SER A 256 -8.35 -8.54 -14.04
N PHE A 257 -7.02 -8.41 -14.05
CA PHE A 257 -6.16 -8.52 -12.88
C PHE A 257 -5.25 -7.31 -12.81
N LEU A 258 -5.20 -6.64 -11.65
CA LEU A 258 -4.50 -5.35 -11.56
C LEU A 258 -3.03 -5.52 -11.17
N ILE A 259 -2.18 -4.73 -11.81
CA ILE A 259 -0.74 -4.61 -11.52
C ILE A 259 -0.37 -3.12 -11.38
N PRO A 260 0.70 -2.78 -10.63
CA PRO A 260 0.99 -1.38 -10.33
C PRO A 260 1.68 -0.65 -11.47
N HIS A 261 2.43 -1.38 -12.29
CA HIS A 261 3.14 -0.84 -13.44
C HIS A 261 3.57 -1.97 -14.40
N LYS A 262 3.62 -1.70 -15.71
CA LYS A 262 4.12 -2.63 -16.74
C LYS A 262 5.56 -3.06 -16.46
N MET A 263 6.43 -2.08 -16.18
CA MET A 263 7.80 -2.31 -15.74
C MET A 263 7.82 -2.53 -14.23
N SER A 264 7.46 -3.74 -13.77
CA SER A 264 7.48 -4.05 -12.33
C SER A 264 7.70 -5.54 -12.06
N ILE A 265 8.23 -5.86 -10.88
CA ILE A 265 8.34 -7.24 -10.39
C ILE A 265 6.96 -7.85 -10.15
N HIS A 266 5.98 -7.05 -9.75
CA HIS A 266 4.59 -7.46 -9.63
C HIS A 266 4.04 -8.03 -10.94
N HIS A 267 4.33 -7.38 -12.07
CA HIS A 267 3.95 -7.87 -13.40
C HIS A 267 4.67 -9.18 -13.74
N MET A 268 5.97 -9.26 -13.46
CA MET A 268 6.77 -10.47 -13.67
C MET A 268 6.24 -11.67 -12.88
N LEU A 269 6.01 -11.51 -11.58
CA LEU A 269 5.48 -12.57 -10.70
C LEU A 269 4.04 -12.94 -11.06
N THR A 270 3.21 -11.96 -11.44
CA THR A 270 1.85 -12.20 -11.94
C THR A 270 1.87 -13.03 -13.23
N HIS A 271 2.78 -12.71 -14.16
CA HIS A 271 2.97 -13.46 -15.39
C HIS A 271 3.42 -14.90 -15.11
N GLN A 272 4.37 -15.09 -14.19
CA GLN A 272 4.82 -16.42 -13.75
C GLN A 272 3.69 -17.24 -13.13
N PHE A 273 2.88 -16.64 -12.25
CA PHE A 273 1.76 -17.31 -11.59
C PHE A 273 0.74 -17.82 -12.61
N PHE A 274 0.26 -16.96 -13.50
CA PHE A 274 -0.73 -17.36 -14.50
C PHE A 274 -0.16 -18.36 -15.51
N SER A 275 1.09 -18.18 -15.95
CA SER A 275 1.77 -19.15 -16.81
C SER A 275 1.88 -20.53 -16.13
N GLY A 276 2.17 -20.57 -14.84
CA GLY A 276 2.20 -21.81 -14.04
C GLY A 276 0.84 -22.49 -13.94
N MET A 277 -0.26 -21.74 -14.03
CA MET A 277 -1.63 -22.27 -14.12
C MET A 277 -2.04 -22.68 -15.54
N GLY A 278 -1.17 -22.48 -16.54
CA GLY A 278 -1.46 -22.68 -17.96
C GLY A 278 -2.41 -21.62 -18.54
N LEU A 279 -2.41 -20.41 -17.98
CA LEU A 279 -3.15 -19.25 -18.48
C LEU A 279 -2.18 -18.23 -19.08
N SER A 280 -2.54 -17.67 -20.24
CA SER A 280 -1.86 -16.50 -20.79
C SER A 280 -2.35 -15.23 -20.10
N ALA A 281 -1.44 -14.40 -19.59
CA ALA A 281 -1.76 -13.12 -18.98
C ALA A 281 -0.95 -12.00 -19.63
N GLY A 282 -1.61 -10.89 -19.95
CA GLY A 282 -0.96 -9.74 -20.56
C GLY A 282 -1.87 -8.53 -20.68
N MET A 283 -1.29 -7.38 -21.00
CA MET A 283 -2.06 -6.16 -21.18
C MET A 283 -2.84 -6.20 -22.48
N ILE A 284 -4.05 -5.65 -22.46
CA ILE A 284 -4.89 -5.52 -23.66
C ILE A 284 -4.14 -4.67 -24.69
N THR A 285 -3.93 -5.26 -25.86
CA THR A 285 -3.33 -4.60 -27.03
C THR A 285 -4.10 -5.04 -28.26
N ALA A 286 -4.26 -4.13 -29.23
CA ALA A 286 -5.04 -4.41 -30.44
C ALA A 286 -4.57 -5.71 -31.12
N GLY A 287 -5.48 -6.69 -31.23
CA GLY A 287 -5.25 -7.96 -31.93
C GLY A 287 -4.63 -9.11 -31.12
N ARG A 288 -4.42 -8.96 -29.80
CA ARG A 288 -3.91 -10.06 -28.95
C ARG A 288 -4.89 -10.39 -27.82
N HIS A 289 -5.32 -11.66 -27.78
CA HIS A 289 -6.18 -12.18 -26.71
C HIS A 289 -5.34 -12.88 -25.64
N TYR A 290 -5.66 -12.58 -24.39
CA TYR A 290 -5.10 -13.23 -23.21
C TYR A 290 -6.21 -13.91 -22.43
N ASP A 291 -5.90 -15.00 -21.72
CA ASP A 291 -6.85 -15.63 -20.80
C ASP A 291 -7.16 -14.71 -19.62
N VAL A 292 -6.17 -13.94 -19.15
CA VAL A 292 -6.32 -12.95 -18.08
C VAL A 292 -5.83 -11.59 -18.57
N ASN A 293 -6.68 -10.58 -18.48
CA ASN A 293 -6.35 -9.23 -18.90
C ASN A 293 -5.61 -8.50 -17.78
N LEU A 294 -4.37 -8.09 -18.00
CA LEU A 294 -3.63 -7.30 -17.03
C LEU A 294 -3.91 -5.82 -17.23
N GLU A 295 -4.31 -5.16 -16.15
CA GLU A 295 -4.60 -3.73 -16.15
C GLU A 295 -3.69 -3.01 -15.18
N VAL A 296 -3.16 -1.87 -15.61
CA VAL A 296 -2.27 -1.08 -14.77
C VAL A 296 -3.08 -0.06 -13.98
N VAL A 297 -2.93 -0.09 -12.66
CA VAL A 297 -3.62 0.80 -11.72
C VAL A 297 -2.63 1.29 -10.68
N ALA A 298 -2.68 2.57 -10.30
CA ALA A 298 -1.82 3.08 -9.24
C ALA A 298 -2.11 2.33 -7.92
N PRO A 299 -1.08 1.97 -7.13
CA PRO A 299 -1.26 1.12 -5.94
C PRO A 299 -2.41 1.54 -5.03
N VAL A 300 -2.48 2.83 -4.68
CA VAL A 300 -3.46 3.39 -3.75
C VAL A 300 -4.91 3.26 -4.23
N ASP A 301 -5.11 3.16 -5.54
CA ASP A 301 -6.44 3.10 -6.14
C ASP A 301 -6.94 1.65 -6.32
N MET A 302 -6.04 0.65 -6.34
CA MET A 302 -6.38 -0.75 -6.60
C MET A 302 -7.51 -1.31 -5.70
N PRO A 303 -7.53 -1.06 -4.37
CA PRO A 303 -8.62 -1.55 -3.52
C PRO A 303 -9.99 -0.97 -3.90
N GLY A 304 -10.01 0.32 -4.28
CA GLY A 304 -11.23 1.00 -4.73
C GLY A 304 -11.74 0.43 -6.04
N TYR A 305 -10.83 0.18 -6.99
CA TYR A 305 -11.15 -0.43 -8.28
C TYR A 305 -11.73 -1.83 -8.14
N LEU A 306 -11.11 -2.67 -7.33
CA LEU A 306 -11.59 -4.02 -7.08
C LEU A 306 -13.02 -4.02 -6.55
N LYS A 307 -13.32 -3.12 -5.59
CA LYS A 307 -14.67 -3.00 -4.99
C LYS A 307 -15.74 -2.58 -6.00
N GLY A 308 -15.37 -1.82 -7.01
CA GLY A 308 -16.30 -1.24 -7.99
C GLY A 308 -16.54 -2.09 -9.24
N ASN A 309 -15.84 -3.22 -9.42
CA ASN A 309 -15.84 -3.96 -10.68
C ASN A 309 -15.86 -5.49 -10.49
N ASP A 310 -17.01 -6.10 -10.76
CA ASP A 310 -17.21 -7.56 -10.69
C ASP A 310 -16.36 -8.36 -11.71
N GLY A 311 -15.87 -7.70 -12.77
CA GLY A 311 -14.96 -8.26 -13.76
C GLY A 311 -13.50 -8.32 -13.31
N THR A 312 -13.15 -7.73 -12.17
CA THR A 312 -11.78 -7.75 -11.62
C THR A 312 -11.58 -8.94 -10.68
N CYS A 313 -10.62 -9.82 -10.99
CA CYS A 313 -10.40 -11.06 -10.27
C CYS A 313 -9.36 -10.96 -9.15
N GLY A 314 -8.58 -9.89 -9.09
CA GLY A 314 -7.58 -9.67 -8.03
C GLY A 314 -6.55 -8.61 -8.43
N PHE A 315 -5.53 -8.46 -7.59
CA PHE A 315 -4.38 -7.61 -7.89
C PHE A 315 -3.12 -8.08 -7.17
N MET A 316 -1.96 -7.63 -7.64
CA MET A 316 -0.68 -7.81 -6.96
C MET A 316 -0.05 -6.45 -6.68
N VAL A 317 0.34 -6.19 -5.43
CA VAL A 317 0.85 -4.87 -5.02
C VAL A 317 1.77 -5.00 -3.80
N ALA A 318 2.61 -3.98 -3.59
CA ALA A 318 3.36 -3.80 -2.36
C ALA A 318 2.44 -3.50 -1.17
N GLU A 319 2.86 -3.90 0.03
CA GLU A 319 2.15 -3.59 1.27
C GLU A 319 2.19 -2.08 1.60
N PRO A 320 1.25 -1.56 2.40
CA PRO A 320 0.23 -2.24 3.22
C PRO A 320 -1.14 -2.44 2.53
N LEU A 321 -1.22 -2.18 1.23
CA LEU A 321 -2.50 -2.02 0.53
C LEU A 321 -3.24 -3.36 0.36
N ALA A 322 -2.49 -4.45 0.19
CA ALA A 322 -3.06 -5.79 0.10
C ALA A 322 -3.61 -6.26 1.45
N THR A 323 -2.81 -6.20 2.52
CA THR A 323 -3.26 -6.58 3.87
C THR A 323 -4.46 -5.75 4.32
N LYS A 324 -4.47 -4.44 4.01
CA LYS A 324 -5.64 -3.59 4.27
C LYS A 324 -6.91 -4.10 3.57
N THR A 325 -6.79 -4.56 2.32
CA THR A 325 -7.92 -5.05 1.54
C THR A 325 -8.41 -6.40 2.05
N ILE A 326 -7.50 -7.28 2.47
CA ILE A 326 -7.82 -8.53 3.16
C ILE A 326 -8.59 -8.24 4.46
N ALA A 327 -8.09 -7.31 5.27
CA ALA A 327 -8.73 -6.91 6.53
C ALA A 327 -10.14 -6.32 6.33
N SER A 328 -10.41 -5.69 5.17
CA SER A 328 -11.75 -5.22 4.81
C SER A 328 -12.72 -6.33 4.39
N GLY A 329 -12.22 -7.56 4.22
CA GLY A 329 -12.99 -8.72 3.82
C GLY A 329 -13.28 -8.81 2.32
N LEU A 330 -12.75 -7.92 1.48
CA LEU A 330 -12.98 -7.89 0.03
C LEU A 330 -12.19 -8.95 -0.73
N THR A 331 -11.03 -9.35 -0.20
CA THR A 331 -10.09 -10.25 -0.86
C THR A 331 -9.67 -11.40 0.03
N ASP A 332 -9.24 -12.49 -0.60
CA ASP A 332 -8.45 -13.56 0.01
C ASP A 332 -6.98 -13.43 -0.40
N LEU A 333 -6.08 -13.77 0.52
CA LEU A 333 -4.65 -13.92 0.21
C LEU A 333 -4.48 -15.06 -0.81
N GLN A 334 -3.73 -14.80 -1.89
CA GLN A 334 -3.37 -15.83 -2.87
C GLN A 334 -1.96 -16.37 -2.64
N PHE A 335 -0.99 -15.47 -2.42
CA PHE A 335 0.36 -15.78 -1.93
C PHE A 335 1.12 -14.48 -1.59
N LEU A 336 2.17 -14.61 -0.78
CA LEU A 336 3.22 -13.61 -0.58
C LEU A 336 4.29 -13.77 -1.66
N SER A 337 4.84 -12.67 -2.19
CA SER A 337 5.82 -12.72 -3.28
C SER A 337 7.06 -13.56 -2.96
N SER A 338 7.44 -13.61 -1.70
CA SER A 338 8.51 -14.45 -1.14
C SER A 338 8.30 -15.94 -1.31
N GLU A 339 7.06 -16.40 -1.47
CA GLU A 339 6.74 -17.81 -1.74
C GLU A 339 7.11 -18.21 -3.19
N MET A 340 7.10 -17.24 -4.11
CA MET A 340 7.54 -17.46 -5.50
C MET A 340 9.05 -17.21 -5.66
N TRP A 341 9.55 -16.12 -5.07
CA TRP A 341 10.97 -15.78 -5.10
C TRP A 341 11.37 -15.16 -3.76
N ASN A 342 11.92 -15.97 -2.87
CA ASN A 342 12.35 -15.49 -1.56
C ASN A 342 13.53 -14.50 -1.67
N ASN A 343 13.47 -13.42 -0.89
CA ASN A 343 14.41 -12.30 -0.85
C ASN A 343 14.55 -11.53 -2.16
N HIS A 344 13.56 -11.59 -3.07
CA HIS A 344 13.64 -10.88 -4.34
C HIS A 344 13.77 -9.35 -4.13
N PRO A 345 14.55 -8.64 -4.98
CA PRO A 345 14.51 -7.19 -5.01
C PRO A 345 13.21 -6.69 -5.66
N CYS A 346 12.80 -5.47 -5.34
CA CYS A 346 11.64 -4.82 -5.98
C CYS A 346 11.89 -3.33 -6.19
N CYS A 347 11.86 -2.52 -5.12
CA CYS A 347 12.20 -1.11 -5.19
C CYS A 347 13.69 -0.86 -4.89
N VAL A 348 14.24 0.18 -5.51
CA VAL A 348 15.65 0.58 -5.43
C VAL A 348 15.73 2.09 -5.22
N LEU A 349 16.88 2.55 -4.74
CA LEU A 349 17.24 3.96 -4.76
C LEU A 349 17.94 4.27 -6.08
N ALA A 350 17.25 4.98 -6.96
CA ALA A 350 17.82 5.53 -8.19
C ALA A 350 18.17 7.00 -7.97
N MET A 351 19.44 7.38 -8.20
CA MET A 351 19.96 8.73 -8.00
C MET A 351 20.42 9.32 -9.33
N ARG A 352 20.28 10.63 -9.51
CA ARG A 352 20.79 11.35 -10.68
C ARG A 352 22.32 11.24 -10.74
N ARG A 353 22.83 10.86 -11.91
CA ARG A 353 24.26 10.56 -12.12
C ARG A 353 25.15 11.75 -11.79
N GLU A 354 24.72 12.97 -12.13
CA GLU A 354 25.43 14.20 -11.80
C GLU A 354 25.69 14.36 -10.30
N LEU A 355 24.79 13.89 -9.43
CA LEU A 355 25.00 13.92 -7.98
C LEU A 355 25.91 12.78 -7.52
N VAL A 356 25.72 11.59 -8.09
CA VAL A 356 26.52 10.39 -7.80
C VAL A 356 28.01 10.62 -8.10
N ASP A 357 28.30 11.27 -9.22
CA ASP A 357 29.66 11.52 -9.67
C ASP A 357 30.33 12.68 -8.90
N ALA A 358 29.56 13.66 -8.38
CA ALA A 358 30.10 14.91 -7.81
C ALA A 358 29.99 15.06 -6.28
N HIS A 359 29.12 14.29 -5.60
CA HIS A 359 28.76 14.52 -4.19
C HIS A 359 28.93 13.28 -3.31
N GLU A 360 30.04 12.57 -3.50
CA GLU A 360 30.32 11.29 -2.85
C GLU A 360 30.13 11.32 -1.32
N GLU A 361 30.69 12.31 -0.62
CA GLU A 361 30.59 12.37 0.85
C GLU A 361 29.16 12.57 1.36
N ALA A 362 28.37 13.41 0.67
CA ALA A 362 26.99 13.68 1.05
C ALA A 362 26.11 12.46 0.81
N LEU A 363 26.33 11.78 -0.31
CA LEU A 363 25.62 10.55 -0.63
C LEU A 363 26.02 9.42 0.30
N LEU A 364 27.29 9.26 0.64
CA LEU A 364 27.70 8.25 1.62
C LEU A 364 26.99 8.46 2.98
N GLU A 365 26.96 9.69 3.49
CA GLU A 365 26.21 10.02 4.73
C GLU A 365 24.73 9.67 4.61
N PHE A 366 24.11 9.95 3.46
CA PHE A 366 22.71 9.61 3.19
C PHE A 366 22.46 8.10 3.13
N HIS A 367 23.34 7.34 2.47
CA HIS A 367 23.21 5.88 2.37
C HIS A 367 23.41 5.19 3.72
N GLU A 368 24.36 5.65 4.53
CA GLU A 368 24.54 5.16 5.90
C GLU A 368 23.28 5.37 6.75
N LEU A 369 22.63 6.53 6.62
CA LEU A 369 21.35 6.81 7.29
C LEU A 369 20.24 5.86 6.83
N LEU A 370 20.11 5.61 5.52
CA LEU A 370 19.10 4.68 4.99
C LEU A 370 19.32 3.24 5.47
N VAL A 371 20.55 2.75 5.49
CA VAL A 371 20.89 1.42 6.02
C VAL A 371 20.59 1.33 7.52
N ALA A 372 20.90 2.38 8.29
CA ALA A 372 20.52 2.43 9.71
C ALA A 372 19.01 2.47 9.91
N ALA A 373 18.27 3.20 9.08
CA ALA A 373 16.82 3.22 9.07
C ALA A 373 16.23 1.82 8.78
N GLY A 374 16.80 1.09 7.84
CA GLY A 374 16.43 -0.31 7.56
C GLY A 374 16.61 -1.23 8.77
N ARG A 375 17.76 -1.15 9.45
CA ARG A 375 18.01 -1.88 10.70
C ARG A 375 17.03 -1.47 11.82
N PHE A 376 16.67 -0.20 11.90
CA PHE A 376 15.67 0.28 12.86
C PHE A 376 14.30 -0.35 12.59
N ILE A 377 13.87 -0.44 11.34
CA ILE A 377 12.59 -1.05 10.97
C ILE A 377 12.53 -2.50 11.45
N LYS A 378 13.56 -3.30 11.12
CA LYS A 378 13.66 -4.69 11.57
C LYS A 378 13.63 -4.84 13.09
N ASN A 379 14.34 -3.98 13.81
CA ASN A 379 14.51 -4.12 15.26
C ASN A 379 13.36 -3.50 16.07
N ARG A 380 12.56 -2.59 15.47
CA ARG A 380 11.51 -1.81 16.13
C ARG A 380 10.25 -1.71 15.24
N PRO A 381 9.61 -2.83 14.89
CA PRO A 381 8.48 -2.82 13.97
C PRO A 381 7.27 -2.01 14.49
N GLU A 382 7.01 -2.00 15.80
CA GLU A 382 5.92 -1.20 16.40
C GLU A 382 6.13 0.30 16.20
N ASN A 383 7.33 0.80 16.48
CA ASN A 383 7.65 2.22 16.32
C ASN A 383 7.64 2.59 14.84
N SER A 384 8.15 1.69 14.00
CA SER A 384 8.21 1.89 12.56
C SER A 384 6.82 1.90 11.92
N ALA A 385 5.88 1.11 12.43
CA ALA A 385 4.48 1.14 12.00
C ALA A 385 3.82 2.50 12.28
N ARG A 386 4.18 3.18 13.39
CA ARG A 386 3.69 4.54 13.68
C ARG A 386 4.25 5.56 12.70
N ILE A 387 5.57 5.52 12.46
CA ILE A 387 6.23 6.38 11.47
C ILE A 387 5.63 6.15 10.08
N ALA A 388 5.37 4.89 9.73
CA ALA A 388 4.78 4.51 8.45
C ALA A 388 3.38 5.10 8.24
N VAL A 389 2.52 5.16 9.27
CA VAL A 389 1.19 5.81 9.14
C VAL A 389 1.31 7.28 8.74
N ASP A 390 2.26 8.01 9.33
CA ASP A 390 2.41 9.45 9.04
C ASP A 390 3.19 9.72 7.75
N PHE A 391 4.13 8.84 7.40
CA PHE A 391 4.93 8.96 6.20
C PHE A 391 4.19 8.52 4.94
N LEU A 392 3.45 7.41 5.01
CA LEU A 392 2.77 6.79 3.87
C LEU A 392 1.34 7.30 3.67
N ASP A 393 0.72 7.87 4.70
CA ASP A 393 -0.64 8.41 4.62
C ASP A 393 -0.72 9.74 5.39
N PRO A 394 0.01 10.78 4.93
CA PRO A 394 0.08 12.07 5.62
C PRO A 394 -1.29 12.75 5.68
N GLU A 395 -2.06 12.68 4.60
CA GLU A 395 -3.39 13.31 4.47
C GLU A 395 -4.53 12.41 5.01
N LYS A 396 -4.21 11.22 5.54
CA LYS A 396 -5.16 10.22 6.05
C LYS A 396 -6.23 9.80 5.04
N THR A 397 -5.95 9.94 3.75
CA THR A 397 -6.84 9.57 2.64
C THR A 397 -6.85 8.07 2.38
N VAL A 398 -5.73 7.39 2.65
CA VAL A 398 -5.65 5.93 2.52
C VAL A 398 -6.26 5.27 3.76
N GLY A 399 -6.26 5.90 4.93
CA GLY A 399 -6.78 5.32 6.16
C GLY A 399 -5.91 4.18 6.70
N LEU A 400 -4.58 4.35 6.63
CA LEU A 400 -3.63 3.37 7.17
C LEU A 400 -3.69 3.36 8.70
N LYS A 401 -3.70 2.16 9.29
CA LYS A 401 -3.74 1.96 10.74
C LYS A 401 -2.46 1.27 11.23
N VAL A 402 -2.00 1.65 12.43
CA VAL A 402 -0.79 1.07 13.05
C VAL A 402 -0.85 -0.47 13.17
N PRO A 403 -1.96 -1.11 13.57
CA PRO A 403 -2.01 -2.58 13.65
C PRO A 403 -1.77 -3.28 12.31
N VAL A 404 -2.32 -2.73 11.21
CA VAL A 404 -2.11 -3.27 9.86
C VAL A 404 -0.63 -3.20 9.48
N LEU A 405 -0.01 -2.04 9.68
CA LEU A 405 1.41 -1.85 9.38
C LEU A 405 2.31 -2.65 10.30
N LYS A 406 1.96 -2.82 11.58
CA LYS A 406 2.68 -3.71 12.49
C LYS A 406 2.69 -5.13 11.94
N ASN A 407 1.52 -5.66 11.58
CA ASN A 407 1.41 -7.02 11.02
C ASN A 407 2.29 -7.19 9.76
N VAL A 408 2.24 -6.22 8.84
CA VAL A 408 3.07 -6.20 7.63
C VAL A 408 4.57 -6.23 7.97
N LEU A 409 5.01 -5.45 8.96
CA LEU A 409 6.43 -5.35 9.33
C LEU A 409 6.93 -6.52 10.18
N THR A 410 6.03 -7.30 10.79
CA THR A 410 6.37 -8.48 11.61
C THR A 410 6.18 -9.81 10.89
N ASP A 411 5.60 -9.82 9.69
CA ASP A 411 5.42 -11.05 8.90
C ASP A 411 6.80 -11.66 8.55
N PRO A 412 7.09 -12.92 8.94
CA PRO A 412 8.38 -13.55 8.68
C PRO A 412 8.73 -13.71 7.19
N MET A 413 7.71 -13.77 6.33
CA MET A 413 7.84 -13.83 4.87
C MET A 413 7.57 -12.47 4.20
N GLY A 414 7.23 -11.45 5.00
CA GLY A 414 6.97 -10.10 4.56
C GLY A 414 8.21 -9.31 4.15
N ILE A 415 8.05 -7.99 4.17
CA ILE A 415 9.09 -7.04 3.75
C ILE A 415 10.33 -7.13 4.64
N ARG A 416 11.50 -7.09 4.00
CA ARG A 416 12.80 -7.02 4.68
C ARG A 416 13.53 -5.73 4.32
N THR A 417 14.07 -5.07 5.33
CA THR A 417 14.75 -3.76 5.20
C THR A 417 16.17 -3.79 5.76
N ASP A 418 16.65 -4.94 6.20
CA ASP A 418 17.96 -5.13 6.82
C ASP A 418 19.06 -5.56 5.84
N ASP A 419 18.69 -5.88 4.60
CA ASP A 419 19.58 -6.16 3.49
C ASP A 419 19.20 -5.27 2.30
N LEU A 420 19.97 -4.21 2.12
CA LEU A 420 19.77 -3.19 1.10
C LEU A 420 20.87 -3.19 0.04
N TYR A 421 21.74 -4.21 0.04
CA TYR A 421 22.87 -4.26 -0.88
C TYR A 421 22.39 -4.62 -2.30
N PRO A 422 22.73 -3.83 -3.34
CA PRO A 422 22.35 -4.15 -4.71
C PRO A 422 23.06 -5.41 -5.25
N SER A 423 22.30 -6.39 -5.74
CA SER A 423 22.83 -7.51 -6.53
C SER A 423 22.56 -7.30 -8.01
N LYS A 424 23.64 -7.30 -8.80
CA LYS A 424 23.55 -7.25 -10.27
C LYS A 424 22.96 -8.55 -10.82
N GLU A 425 23.30 -9.68 -10.21
CA GLU A 425 22.80 -11.00 -10.60
C GLU A 425 21.27 -11.09 -10.46
N GLU A 426 20.71 -10.57 -9.36
CA GLU A 426 19.26 -10.55 -9.17
C GLU A 426 18.55 -9.59 -10.15
N LEU A 427 19.16 -8.44 -10.45
CA LEU A 427 18.66 -7.54 -11.49
C LEU A 427 18.75 -8.17 -12.89
N ASP A 428 19.78 -8.98 -13.11
CA ASP A 428 19.99 -9.68 -14.37
C ASP A 428 18.90 -10.72 -14.64
N VAL A 429 18.51 -11.47 -13.60
CA VAL A 429 17.36 -12.40 -13.64
C VAL A 429 16.08 -11.65 -14.05
N ILE A 430 15.86 -10.45 -13.51
CA ILE A 430 14.68 -9.64 -13.81
C ILE A 430 14.68 -9.19 -15.28
N GLN A 431 15.75 -8.56 -15.76
CA GLN A 431 15.77 -8.07 -17.15
C GLN A 431 15.68 -9.21 -18.16
N HIS A 432 16.32 -10.36 -17.90
CA HIS A 432 16.25 -11.50 -18.80
C HIS A 432 14.84 -12.08 -18.88
N TYR A 433 14.17 -12.28 -17.74
CA TYR A 433 12.80 -12.77 -17.75
C TYR A 433 11.85 -11.78 -18.46
N MET A 434 11.96 -10.49 -18.14
CA MET A 434 11.11 -9.47 -18.75
C MET A 434 11.33 -9.38 -20.27
N VAL A 435 12.58 -9.45 -20.74
CA VAL A 435 12.89 -9.35 -22.17
C VAL A 435 12.56 -10.63 -22.93
N HIS A 436 12.97 -11.80 -22.42
CA HIS A 436 12.89 -13.06 -23.16
C HIS A 436 11.55 -13.77 -23.02
N ASP A 437 10.97 -13.79 -21.81
CA ASP A 437 9.71 -14.49 -21.55
C ASP A 437 8.50 -13.59 -21.78
N MET A 438 8.59 -12.32 -21.38
CA MET A 438 7.47 -11.37 -21.48
C MET A 438 7.54 -10.46 -22.71
N GLY A 439 8.70 -10.34 -23.36
CA GLY A 439 8.88 -9.47 -24.53
C GLY A 439 8.81 -7.98 -24.22
N ILE A 440 9.17 -7.56 -23.01
CA ILE A 440 9.13 -6.15 -22.56
C ILE A 440 10.49 -5.69 -22.01
N GLY A 441 10.79 -4.40 -22.18
CA GLY A 441 12.06 -3.82 -21.75
C GLY A 441 13.20 -4.08 -22.75
N LYS A 442 14.43 -3.79 -22.31
CA LYS A 442 15.67 -4.02 -23.06
C LYS A 442 16.74 -4.50 -22.09
N LEU A 443 17.64 -5.36 -22.58
CA LEU A 443 18.85 -5.70 -21.83
C LEU A 443 19.77 -4.49 -21.77
N ILE A 444 20.31 -4.23 -20.59
CA ILE A 444 21.24 -3.13 -20.31
C ILE A 444 22.53 -3.66 -19.67
N ASP A 445 23.58 -2.84 -19.71
CA ASP A 445 24.78 -3.10 -18.94
C ASP A 445 24.55 -2.71 -17.47
N LEU A 446 24.43 -3.72 -16.61
CA LEU A 446 24.22 -3.52 -15.17
C LEU A 446 25.47 -2.99 -14.45
N ASP A 447 26.67 -3.15 -15.02
CA ASP A 447 27.88 -2.52 -14.50
C ASP A 447 27.86 -1.00 -14.71
N GLU A 448 27.16 -0.52 -15.75
CA GLU A 448 26.95 0.90 -15.98
C GLU A 448 25.75 1.47 -15.21
N LEU A 449 24.72 0.68 -14.87
CA LEU A 449 23.62 1.18 -14.06
C LEU A 449 23.94 1.20 -12.56
N VAL A 450 24.52 0.12 -12.04
CA VAL A 450 24.64 -0.11 -10.59
C VAL A 450 25.96 0.41 -10.05
N ASP A 451 25.90 1.35 -9.12
CA ASP A 451 27.05 1.90 -8.40
C ASP A 451 27.06 1.42 -6.95
N CYS A 452 27.85 0.37 -6.67
CA CYS A 452 27.92 -0.24 -5.35
C CYS A 452 28.78 0.52 -4.35
N ARG A 453 29.51 1.60 -4.73
CA ARG A 453 30.49 2.26 -3.84
C ARG A 453 29.86 2.69 -2.50
N PHE A 454 28.65 3.23 -2.56
CA PHE A 454 27.92 3.66 -1.36
C PHE A 454 27.39 2.48 -0.56
N ALA A 455 26.87 1.45 -1.22
CA ALA A 455 26.36 0.24 -0.58
C ALA A 455 27.48 -0.56 0.10
N GLU A 456 28.65 -0.71 -0.53
CA GLU A 456 29.83 -1.37 0.04
C GLU A 456 30.26 -0.71 1.36
N ALA A 457 30.24 0.61 1.39
CA ALA A 457 30.59 1.37 2.59
C ALA A 457 29.49 1.33 3.66
N ALA A 458 28.21 1.48 3.28
CA ALA A 458 27.09 1.57 4.22
C ALA A 458 26.60 0.22 4.75
N CYS A 459 26.60 -0.83 3.91
CA CYS A 459 26.11 -2.17 4.25
C CYS A 459 27.19 -3.08 4.85
N GLY A 460 28.48 -2.78 4.67
CA GLY A 460 29.57 -3.62 5.17
C GLY A 460 29.61 -3.77 6.70
N ASP A 461 30.34 -4.80 7.18
CA ASP A 461 30.56 -5.13 8.61
C ASP A 461 31.25 -4.03 9.43
N ARG A 462 31.69 -2.95 8.78
CA ARG A 462 32.11 -1.74 9.48
C ARG A 462 30.86 -1.07 10.00
N GLN A 463 30.54 -1.32 11.26
CA GLN A 463 29.77 -0.40 12.09
C GLN A 463 30.11 1.05 11.68
N SER A 464 29.18 1.74 10.99
CA SER A 464 29.36 3.14 10.64
C SER A 464 29.75 3.88 11.93
N LYS A 465 30.98 4.40 11.96
CA LYS A 465 31.51 5.14 13.11
C LYS A 465 30.69 6.42 13.40
N ALA A 466 29.86 6.87 12.45
CA ALA A 466 28.96 8.01 12.62
C ALA A 466 27.66 7.64 13.36
N LEU A 467 27.23 6.37 13.32
CA LEU A 467 25.94 5.90 13.83
C LEU A 467 26.06 4.98 15.07
N THR A 468 27.27 4.70 15.54
CA THR A 468 27.54 4.00 16.83
C THR A 468 27.60 4.95 18.03
N SER A 469 27.14 6.19 17.91
CA SER A 469 27.14 7.08 19.09
C SER A 469 26.17 6.50 20.14
N PRO A 470 26.52 6.53 21.43
CA PRO A 470 25.61 6.14 22.50
C PRO A 470 24.28 6.90 22.45
N GLU A 471 24.25 8.08 21.83
CA GLU A 471 23.05 8.89 21.62
C GLU A 471 22.14 8.30 20.53
N PHE A 472 22.70 7.80 19.42
CA PHE A 472 21.94 7.13 18.36
C PHE A 472 21.38 5.78 18.86
N SER A 473 22.21 4.94 19.50
CA SER A 473 21.73 3.69 20.11
C SER A 473 20.69 3.90 21.22
N ARG A 474 20.75 5.03 21.95
CA ARG A 474 19.81 5.40 23.02
C ARG A 474 18.53 6.07 22.50
N ALA A 475 18.60 6.80 21.39
CA ALA A 475 17.42 7.30 20.68
C ALA A 475 16.61 6.16 20.02
N LEU A 476 17.29 5.08 19.60
CA LEU A 476 16.66 3.82 19.20
C LEU A 476 16.14 3.00 20.41
N ALA A 477 16.41 3.41 21.65
CA ALA A 477 16.13 2.64 22.86
C ALA A 477 14.82 3.02 23.59
N GLU A 478 14.41 4.29 23.65
CA GLU A 478 13.15 4.72 24.31
C GLU A 478 12.63 6.08 23.78
N PRO A 479 11.31 6.32 23.73
CA PRO A 479 10.76 7.64 23.43
C PRO A 479 10.81 8.54 24.68
N ARG A 480 11.63 9.60 24.65
CA ARG A 480 11.50 10.71 25.61
C ARG A 480 10.34 11.62 25.19
N GLY A 481 9.24 11.47 25.93
CA GLY A 481 8.30 12.52 26.30
C GLY A 481 7.89 13.54 25.22
N ALA A 482 6.81 13.24 24.51
CA ALA A 482 5.83 14.24 24.11
C ALA A 482 4.51 13.88 24.79
N LYS A 483 4.16 14.63 25.84
CA LYS A 483 2.80 14.66 26.38
C LYS A 483 1.94 15.38 25.35
N GLU A 484 1.00 14.68 24.70
CA GLU A 484 -0.36 15.15 24.42
C GLU A 484 -1.21 14.10 23.67
N HIS A 485 -2.43 13.92 24.19
CA HIS A 485 -3.58 13.14 23.71
C HIS A 485 -3.44 11.62 23.50
N ASP A 486 -3.49 10.89 24.61
CA ASP A 486 -3.59 9.43 24.73
C ASP A 486 -5.02 8.86 24.54
N SER A 487 -6.04 9.70 24.34
CA SER A 487 -7.44 9.24 24.32
C SER A 487 -7.89 8.62 22.98
N SER A 488 -7.23 8.93 21.86
CA SER A 488 -7.59 8.43 20.52
C SER A 488 -6.82 7.15 20.14
N ARG A 489 -5.68 6.90 20.79
CA ARG A 489 -4.76 5.76 20.58
C ARG A 489 -5.35 4.44 21.07
N THR A 490 -6.17 4.49 22.11
CA THR A 490 -6.80 3.33 22.75
C THR A 490 -8.17 3.00 22.16
N MET A 491 -8.93 3.98 21.64
CA MET A 491 -10.27 3.72 21.07
C MET A 491 -10.27 2.88 19.79
N LEU A 492 -9.26 3.05 18.90
CA LEU A 492 -9.20 2.38 17.59
C LEU A 492 -8.75 0.91 17.64
N ALA A 493 -8.09 0.48 18.72
CA ALA A 493 -7.72 -0.92 18.97
C ALA A 493 -8.88 -1.75 19.54
N ARG A 494 -10.00 -1.10 19.88
CA ARG A 494 -11.16 -1.69 20.55
C ARG A 494 -12.35 -1.87 19.60
N GLU A 495 -12.23 -1.46 18.35
CA GLU A 495 -13.27 -1.65 17.32
C GLU A 495 -13.33 -3.10 16.84
N GLY A 496 -14.52 -3.70 16.78
CA GLY A 496 -14.67 -5.10 16.39
C GLY A 496 -16.04 -5.71 16.68
N LYS A 497 -16.15 -7.02 16.50
CA LYS A 497 -17.33 -7.80 16.87
C LYS A 497 -17.17 -8.35 18.29
N TYR A 498 -18.17 -8.11 19.13
CA TYR A 498 -18.17 -8.55 20.52
C TYR A 498 -19.34 -9.49 20.80
N LEU A 499 -19.07 -10.62 21.43
CA LEU A 499 -20.11 -11.43 22.08
C LEU A 499 -20.51 -10.75 23.39
N THR A 500 -21.79 -10.45 23.56
CA THR A 500 -22.29 -9.84 24.78
C THR A 500 -22.90 -10.87 25.72
N PHE A 501 -22.75 -10.65 27.01
CA PHE A 501 -23.22 -11.55 28.05
C PHE A 501 -23.55 -10.79 29.34
N ALA A 502 -24.37 -11.38 30.20
CA ALA A 502 -24.78 -10.77 31.46
C ALA A 502 -24.04 -11.38 32.66
N LEU A 503 -23.73 -10.52 33.65
CA LEU A 503 -23.41 -10.89 35.02
C LEU A 503 -24.18 -9.96 35.97
N GLN A 504 -24.97 -10.52 36.89
CA GLN A 504 -25.77 -9.75 37.87
C GLN A 504 -26.65 -8.67 37.21
N GLY A 505 -27.16 -8.94 36.01
CA GLY A 505 -27.99 -8.02 35.23
C GLY A 505 -27.22 -6.90 34.50
N GLN A 506 -25.89 -6.84 34.62
CA GLN A 506 -25.02 -5.95 33.87
C GLN A 506 -24.47 -6.66 32.61
N GLU A 507 -24.45 -5.95 31.48
CA GLU A 507 -23.97 -6.48 30.20
C GLU A 507 -22.47 -6.18 29.98
N PHE A 508 -21.76 -7.21 29.56
CA PHE A 508 -20.33 -7.22 29.26
C PHE A 508 -20.10 -7.67 27.81
N GLY A 509 -18.93 -7.39 27.26
CA GLY A 509 -18.53 -7.77 25.91
C GLY A 509 -17.16 -8.46 25.89
N LEU A 510 -17.07 -9.56 25.13
CA LEU A 510 -15.82 -10.26 24.81
C LEU A 510 -15.56 -10.18 23.32
N ASP A 511 -14.33 -9.90 22.92
CA ASP A 511 -13.93 -9.94 21.51
C ASP A 511 -14.22 -11.33 20.94
N ILE A 512 -15.04 -11.39 19.88
CA ILE A 512 -15.46 -12.64 19.27
C ILE A 512 -14.28 -13.44 18.72
N LEU A 513 -13.20 -12.77 18.31
CA LEU A 513 -12.01 -13.42 17.76
C LEU A 513 -11.27 -14.26 18.80
N LYS A 514 -11.45 -13.94 20.08
CA LYS A 514 -10.89 -14.71 21.20
C LYS A 514 -11.78 -15.87 21.65
N ILE A 515 -12.95 -16.08 21.03
CA ILE A 515 -13.93 -17.08 21.46
C ILE A 515 -13.89 -18.28 20.52
N ARG A 516 -13.62 -19.45 21.09
CA ARG A 516 -13.63 -20.72 20.35
C ARG A 516 -15.02 -21.33 20.25
N GLU A 517 -15.71 -21.46 21.39
CA GLU A 517 -17.07 -22.00 21.46
C GLU A 517 -17.77 -21.61 22.77
N ILE A 518 -19.09 -21.67 22.79
CA ILE A 518 -19.93 -21.48 23.98
C ILE A 518 -20.59 -22.82 24.27
N ILE A 519 -20.47 -23.30 25.50
CA ILE A 519 -21.04 -24.58 25.93
C ILE A 519 -21.93 -24.39 27.16
N GLY A 520 -22.95 -25.23 27.30
CA GLY A 520 -23.74 -25.28 28.53
C GLY A 520 -22.91 -25.75 29.74
N MET A 521 -23.46 -25.58 30.95
CA MET A 521 -22.79 -26.07 32.16
C MET A 521 -22.54 -27.58 32.10
N ARG A 522 -21.34 -27.98 32.50
CA ARG A 522 -20.91 -29.38 32.59
C ARG A 522 -20.33 -29.66 33.98
N PRO A 523 -20.23 -30.92 34.43
CA PRO A 523 -19.59 -31.25 35.69
C PRO A 523 -18.13 -30.76 35.70
N ILE A 524 -17.81 -29.85 36.63
CA ILE A 524 -16.46 -29.30 36.82
C ILE A 524 -15.76 -30.11 37.91
N ARG A 525 -14.54 -30.58 37.63
CA ARG A 525 -13.71 -31.26 38.64
C ARG A 525 -12.87 -30.21 39.37
N ALA A 526 -13.16 -30.03 40.66
CA ALA A 526 -12.46 -29.07 41.50
C ALA A 526 -10.95 -29.35 41.56
N ILE A 527 -10.15 -28.28 41.55
CA ILE A 527 -8.70 -28.34 41.79
C ILE A 527 -8.44 -27.96 43.26
N PRO A 528 -7.76 -28.81 44.05
CA PRO A 528 -7.38 -28.46 45.41
C PRO A 528 -6.51 -27.20 45.46
N GLN A 529 -6.74 -26.34 46.47
CA GLN A 529 -5.98 -25.09 46.70
C GLN A 529 -6.07 -24.01 45.59
N ALA A 530 -6.96 -24.19 44.59
CA ALA A 530 -7.21 -23.13 43.61
C ALA A 530 -7.93 -21.94 44.28
N PRO A 531 -7.72 -20.70 43.76
CA PRO A 531 -8.49 -19.54 44.20
C PRO A 531 -10.00 -19.78 44.08
N SER A 532 -10.79 -19.13 44.93
CA SER A 532 -12.25 -19.35 44.99
C SER A 532 -12.98 -19.09 43.66
N TYR A 533 -12.44 -18.22 42.80
CA TYR A 533 -12.96 -17.93 41.47
C TYR A 533 -12.56 -18.97 40.41
N ILE A 534 -11.69 -19.95 40.72
CA ILE A 534 -11.38 -21.08 39.86
C ILE A 534 -12.16 -22.30 40.33
N LYS A 535 -13.18 -22.66 39.56
CA LYS A 535 -14.08 -23.77 39.90
C LYS A 535 -13.44 -25.13 39.67
N GLY A 536 -12.40 -25.19 38.83
CA GLY A 536 -11.65 -26.41 38.54
C GLY A 536 -11.38 -26.57 37.05
N VAL A 537 -11.46 -27.80 36.55
CA VAL A 537 -11.27 -28.13 35.13
C VAL A 537 -12.44 -28.93 34.58
N ILE A 538 -12.66 -28.80 33.27
CA ILE A 538 -13.50 -29.72 32.48
C ILE A 538 -12.66 -30.44 31.44
N ASN A 539 -13.15 -31.57 30.96
CA ASN A 539 -12.63 -32.19 29.75
C ASN A 539 -13.55 -31.85 28.58
N LEU A 540 -13.02 -31.12 27.59
CA LEU A 540 -13.71 -30.76 26.35
C LEU A 540 -12.87 -31.26 25.17
N ARG A 541 -13.41 -32.22 24.40
CA ARG A 541 -12.76 -32.83 23.23
C ARG A 541 -11.33 -33.34 23.53
N ASP A 542 -11.21 -34.11 24.61
CA ASP A 542 -9.96 -34.68 25.12
C ASP A 542 -8.92 -33.66 25.60
N GLN A 543 -9.32 -32.39 25.74
CA GLN A 543 -8.50 -31.31 26.27
C GLN A 543 -9.00 -30.89 27.66
N VAL A 544 -8.06 -30.74 28.60
CA VAL A 544 -8.35 -30.24 29.95
C VAL A 544 -8.39 -28.72 29.90
N ILE A 545 -9.57 -28.14 30.15
CA ILE A 545 -9.80 -26.69 30.13
C ILE A 545 -10.06 -26.19 31.56
N PRO A 546 -9.24 -25.28 32.09
CA PRO A 546 -9.51 -24.58 33.35
C PRO A 546 -10.76 -23.72 33.26
N ILE A 547 -11.57 -23.73 34.33
CA ILE A 547 -12.83 -22.99 34.42
C ILE A 547 -12.77 -21.94 35.52
N MET A 548 -12.96 -20.68 35.13
CA MET A 548 -13.09 -19.52 36.00
C MET A 548 -14.55 -19.06 36.09
N ASP A 549 -15.00 -18.68 37.28
CA ASP A 549 -16.29 -18.03 37.52
C ASP A 549 -16.09 -16.50 37.55
N LEU A 550 -16.64 -15.79 36.56
CA LEU A 550 -16.42 -14.35 36.42
C LEU A 550 -17.11 -13.55 37.52
N ARG A 551 -18.22 -14.02 38.09
CA ARG A 551 -18.86 -13.34 39.24
C ARG A 551 -17.90 -13.31 40.40
N LEU A 552 -17.33 -14.46 40.74
CA LEU A 552 -16.37 -14.59 41.83
C LEU A 552 -15.07 -13.82 41.52
N ARG A 553 -14.61 -13.82 40.26
CA ARG A 553 -13.44 -13.07 39.83
C ARG A 553 -13.61 -11.56 40.00
N PHE A 554 -14.83 -11.06 39.77
CA PHE A 554 -15.21 -9.65 39.90
C PHE A 554 -15.73 -9.27 41.29
N GLY A 555 -15.70 -10.20 42.27
CA GLY A 555 -16.15 -9.95 43.63
C GLY A 555 -17.68 -9.85 43.80
N MET A 556 -18.44 -10.31 42.81
CA MET A 556 -19.90 -10.39 42.87
C MET A 556 -20.37 -11.58 43.72
N GLU A 557 -21.59 -11.52 44.24
CA GLU A 557 -22.18 -12.63 45.00
C GLU A 557 -22.30 -13.88 44.13
N ALA A 558 -21.94 -15.03 44.70
CA ALA A 558 -22.15 -16.32 44.06
C ALA A 558 -23.66 -16.56 43.82
N GLN A 559 -23.99 -17.20 42.71
CA GLN A 559 -25.35 -17.59 42.40
C GLN A 559 -25.37 -19.06 41.96
N ASP A 560 -26.47 -19.75 42.26
CA ASP A 560 -26.70 -21.08 41.71
C ASP A 560 -26.79 -21.02 40.18
N TYR A 561 -26.09 -21.95 39.53
CA TYR A 561 -26.08 -22.05 38.08
C TYR A 561 -27.46 -22.50 37.56
N THR A 562 -27.94 -21.82 36.53
CA THR A 562 -29.26 -22.07 35.92
C THR A 562 -29.08 -22.66 34.52
N GLU A 563 -30.18 -23.03 33.86
CA GLU A 563 -30.15 -23.48 32.45
C GLU A 563 -29.63 -22.39 31.48
N ARG A 564 -29.65 -21.11 31.89
CA ARG A 564 -29.11 -20.00 31.08
C ARG A 564 -27.60 -19.82 31.27
N THR A 565 -27.06 -20.33 32.37
CA THR A 565 -25.63 -20.23 32.69
C THR A 565 -24.84 -21.07 31.70
N CYS A 566 -23.77 -20.49 31.16
CA CYS A 566 -22.93 -21.15 30.17
C CYS A 566 -21.45 -20.84 30.40
N ILE A 567 -20.60 -21.64 29.76
CA ILE A 567 -19.14 -21.50 29.77
C ILE A 567 -18.74 -20.99 28.39
N VAL A 568 -18.11 -19.82 28.33
CA VAL A 568 -17.48 -19.28 27.12
C VAL A 568 -16.03 -19.76 27.10
N VAL A 569 -15.66 -20.54 26.09
CA VAL A 569 -14.30 -21.05 25.93
C VAL A 569 -13.49 -20.08 25.10
N LEU A 570 -12.45 -19.51 25.71
CA LEU A 570 -11.55 -18.54 25.13
C LEU A 570 -10.26 -19.21 24.63
N GLU A 571 -9.73 -18.66 23.55
CA GLU A 571 -8.45 -19.01 22.95
C GLU A 571 -7.49 -17.82 23.10
N MET A 572 -6.32 -18.08 23.66
CA MET A 572 -5.30 -17.07 23.91
C MET A 572 -3.96 -17.51 23.32
N GLU A 573 -3.30 -16.58 22.64
CA GLU A 573 -1.95 -16.78 22.14
C GLU A 573 -0.94 -16.43 23.24
N SER A 574 -0.14 -17.42 23.64
CA SER A 574 1.07 -17.20 24.44
C SER A 574 2.30 -17.49 23.56
N PRO A 575 3.45 -16.81 23.79
CA PRO A 575 4.65 -16.97 22.97
C PRO A 575 5.12 -18.43 22.76
N GLU A 576 4.72 -19.35 23.64
CA GLU A 576 5.14 -20.75 23.59
C GLU A 576 4.02 -21.73 23.19
N LYS A 577 2.73 -21.37 23.35
CA LYS A 577 1.58 -22.24 23.01
C LYS A 577 0.24 -21.51 23.06
N THR A 578 -0.75 -22.01 22.33
CA THR A 578 -2.15 -21.61 22.50
C THR A 578 -2.71 -22.17 23.81
N VAL A 579 -3.29 -21.31 24.64
CA VAL A 579 -3.92 -21.67 25.92
C VAL A 579 -5.43 -21.49 25.81
N PHE A 580 -6.20 -22.47 26.30
CA PHE A 580 -7.66 -22.38 26.37
C PHE A 580 -8.11 -22.20 27.81
N MET A 581 -9.10 -21.32 28.02
CA MET A 581 -9.72 -21.13 29.32
C MET A 581 -11.23 -20.95 29.17
N GLY A 582 -12.01 -21.62 30.02
CA GLY A 582 -13.45 -21.43 30.09
C GLY A 582 -13.82 -20.41 31.15
N VAL A 583 -14.72 -19.49 30.82
CA VAL A 583 -15.27 -18.51 31.77
C VAL A 583 -16.78 -18.72 31.92
N ILE A 584 -17.26 -18.84 33.16
CA ILE A 584 -18.69 -18.98 33.49
C ILE A 584 -19.35 -17.60 33.50
N VAL A 585 -20.49 -17.50 32.81
CA VAL A 585 -21.33 -16.30 32.72
C VAL A 585 -22.79 -16.62 32.98
N ASP A 586 -23.59 -15.65 33.43
CA ASP A 586 -25.00 -15.89 33.80
C ASP A 586 -25.86 -16.23 32.58
N SER A 587 -25.62 -15.54 31.46
CA SER A 587 -26.22 -15.83 30.16
C SER A 587 -25.47 -15.11 29.04
N VAL A 588 -25.33 -15.73 27.87
CA VAL A 588 -24.91 -15.04 26.64
C VAL A 588 -26.13 -14.43 25.95
N SER A 589 -25.96 -13.23 25.40
CA SER A 589 -27.03 -12.44 24.78
C SER A 589 -26.95 -12.51 23.24
N GLU A 590 -26.11 -11.68 22.61
CA GLU A 590 -25.99 -11.61 21.14
C GLU A 590 -24.59 -11.13 20.72
N VAL A 591 -24.29 -11.16 19.41
CA VAL A 591 -23.06 -10.57 18.86
C VAL A 591 -23.36 -9.16 18.37
N LYS A 592 -22.54 -8.19 18.78
CA LYS A 592 -22.66 -6.77 18.39
C LYS A 592 -21.42 -6.27 17.67
N ASP A 593 -21.63 -5.54 16.58
CA ASP A 593 -20.61 -4.71 15.96
C ASP A 593 -20.44 -3.43 16.79
N VAL A 594 -19.20 -3.16 17.23
CA VAL A 594 -18.87 -1.98 18.02
C VAL A 594 -17.82 -1.16 17.28
N LEU A 595 -18.20 0.05 16.88
CA LEU A 595 -17.33 1.02 16.20
C LEU A 595 -16.48 1.78 17.21
N ALA A 596 -15.29 2.25 16.83
CA ALA A 596 -14.43 3.05 17.72
C ALA A 596 -15.15 4.30 18.26
N SER A 597 -16.03 4.91 17.47
CA SER A 597 -16.84 6.07 17.87
C SER A 597 -17.88 5.78 18.96
N GLN A 598 -18.19 4.50 19.20
CA GLN A 598 -19.13 4.05 20.22
C GLN A 598 -18.42 3.68 21.54
N ILE A 599 -17.08 3.72 21.57
CA ILE A 599 -16.28 3.28 22.70
C ILE A 599 -15.74 4.50 23.44
N GLU A 600 -16.09 4.59 24.72
CA GLU A 600 -15.57 5.60 25.63
C GLU A 600 -14.59 4.97 26.63
N ASP A 601 -13.62 5.76 27.08
CA ASP A 601 -12.72 5.36 28.16
C ASP A 601 -13.44 5.37 29.51
N THR A 602 -13.07 4.43 30.37
CA THR A 602 -13.74 4.19 31.65
C THR A 602 -13.26 5.11 32.78
N SER A 603 -12.36 6.05 32.49
CA SER A 603 -11.70 6.95 33.45
C SER A 603 -12.64 7.86 34.27
N SER A 604 -13.93 7.89 33.96
CA SER A 604 -14.96 8.66 34.67
C SER A 604 -16.10 7.81 35.26
N PHE A 605 -16.02 6.48 35.18
CA PHE A 605 -17.10 5.60 35.63
C PHE A 605 -16.71 4.84 36.90
N GLY A 606 -17.52 4.97 37.96
CA GLY A 606 -17.38 4.20 39.21
C GLY A 606 -17.81 2.75 39.02
N ALA A 607 -17.05 2.00 38.23
CA ALA A 607 -17.32 0.59 37.99
C ALA A 607 -17.00 -0.24 39.24
N THR A 608 -17.83 -1.25 39.52
CA THR A 608 -17.66 -2.21 40.62
C THR A 608 -16.45 -3.14 40.42
N ILE A 609 -15.80 -3.09 39.25
CA ILE A 609 -14.72 -3.99 38.81
C ILE A 609 -13.42 -3.20 38.69
N GLN A 610 -12.28 -3.88 38.90
CA GLN A 610 -10.97 -3.27 38.74
C GLN A 610 -10.81 -2.62 37.34
N PRO A 611 -10.37 -1.36 37.25
CA PRO A 611 -10.24 -0.64 35.98
C PRO A 611 -9.43 -1.38 34.92
N ASP A 612 -8.39 -2.10 35.34
CA ASP A 612 -7.48 -2.84 34.46
C ASP A 612 -8.14 -4.04 33.75
N TYR A 613 -9.33 -4.47 34.19
CA TYR A 613 -10.10 -5.54 33.52
C TYR A 613 -10.98 -5.03 32.39
N ILE A 614 -11.10 -3.70 32.25
CA ILE A 614 -12.04 -3.09 31.33
C ILE A 614 -11.26 -2.54 30.16
N LEU A 615 -11.44 -3.19 29.00
CA LEU A 615 -10.96 -2.69 27.74
C LEU A 615 -11.64 -1.35 27.41
N GLY A 616 -12.94 -1.17 27.62
CA GLY A 616 -13.62 0.11 27.36
C GLY A 616 -15.12 0.03 27.59
N MET A 617 -15.85 1.12 27.32
CA MET A 617 -17.30 1.17 27.48
C MET A 617 -17.99 1.44 26.14
N ALA A 618 -18.78 0.50 25.65
CA ALA A 618 -19.52 0.63 24.40
C ALA A 618 -20.93 1.18 24.66
N LYS A 619 -21.26 2.31 24.02
CA LYS A 619 -22.61 2.89 23.98
C LYS A 619 -23.33 2.42 22.71
N LEU A 620 -24.26 1.48 22.89
CA LEU A 620 -25.09 0.93 21.81
C LEU A 620 -26.56 1.32 22.01
N ASP A 621 -27.38 1.20 20.97
CA ASP A 621 -28.79 1.59 20.98
C ASP A 621 -29.62 0.90 22.09
N ASN A 622 -29.18 -0.26 22.56
CA ASN A 622 -29.81 -1.05 23.62
C ASN A 622 -29.12 -0.94 24.99
N GLY A 623 -28.29 0.09 25.21
CA GLY A 623 -27.67 0.40 26.51
C GLY A 623 -26.15 0.28 26.50
N VAL A 624 -25.57 0.55 27.68
CA VAL A 624 -24.13 0.59 27.91
C VAL A 624 -23.60 -0.81 28.20
N LYS A 625 -22.50 -1.21 27.55
CA LYS A 625 -21.80 -2.48 27.78
C LYS A 625 -20.34 -2.26 28.13
N LEU A 626 -19.82 -3.02 29.08
CA LEU A 626 -18.40 -2.99 29.44
C LEU A 626 -17.64 -4.04 28.62
N LEU A 627 -16.68 -3.59 27.81
CA LEU A 627 -15.79 -4.46 27.04
C LEU A 627 -14.66 -4.93 27.96
N LEU A 628 -14.43 -6.24 28.06
CA LEU A 628 -13.45 -6.82 28.96
C LEU A 628 -12.11 -7.05 28.27
N ASP A 629 -11.03 -6.76 29.00
CA ASP A 629 -9.69 -7.18 28.62
C ASP A 629 -9.38 -8.53 29.27
N MET A 630 -9.58 -9.60 28.51
CA MET A 630 -9.38 -10.96 29.01
C MET A 630 -7.92 -11.31 29.27
N GLU A 631 -6.95 -10.58 28.73
CA GLU A 631 -5.55 -10.83 29.07
C GLU A 631 -5.31 -10.43 30.53
N HIS A 632 -5.73 -9.22 30.91
CA HIS A 632 -5.62 -8.72 32.29
C HIS A 632 -6.54 -9.45 33.28
N VAL A 633 -7.75 -9.87 32.87
CA VAL A 633 -8.66 -10.64 33.74
C VAL A 633 -8.02 -12.00 34.12
N LEU A 634 -7.26 -12.60 33.20
CA LEU A 634 -6.72 -13.95 33.31
C LEU A 634 -5.24 -14.00 33.76
N ASP A 635 -4.57 -12.85 33.85
CA ASP A 635 -3.13 -12.64 34.16
C ASP A 635 -2.64 -13.19 35.51
N VAL A 636 -3.50 -13.88 36.26
CA VAL A 636 -3.18 -14.53 37.55
C VAL A 636 -2.95 -16.05 37.37
N ILE A 637 -3.00 -16.58 36.14
CA ILE A 637 -3.05 -18.03 35.88
C ILE A 637 -2.04 -18.50 34.81
N ILE A 638 -1.45 -17.59 34.03
CA ILE A 638 -0.52 -17.93 32.95
C ILE A 638 0.92 -17.65 33.36
#